data_AF-A0AAD9AH43-F1
#
_entry.id   AF-A0AAD9AH43-F1
#
_cell.length_a   1.000
_cell.length_b   1.000
_cell.length_c   1.000
_cell.angle_alpha   90.00
_cell.angle_beta   90.00
_cell.angle_gamma   90.00
#
_symmetry.space_group_name_H-M   'P 1'
#
loop_
_entity.id
_entity.type
_entity.pdbx_description
1 polymer ?
#
loop_
_entity_poly.entity_id
_entity_poly.type
_entity_poly.pdbx_seq_one_letter_code
_entity_poly.pdbx_strand_id
1 'polypeptide(L)'
;MDGRVIRGVQRAALKQWNEFIAKSLATRLDPDKFESYVPFLQAKHPLSPSVVADLFLRPQPHNHESLDPRVPRFLQVLSDLNYIDTPSILEALYKYSTSRAHSREAAQASNGGNPTSQTLRWASSYSAEEVMFYRLTKSVAQGTAIPNTETGLAIAKIMASWIALFTDAATAFTVDVMGQLQNSQAREEMESARAAFVALLLGVCENHTVMKAFGSPEAKNTRKALSESLANFVPTIMQNAGPIATRLDMFRTSTLAAFEPVDEQKNTSNVEIEDLFDSSVALENFVISELPIVNSRAGLYIYLNAALVGRPLIDDMSIFNYLNNRYQGDVQTTTIDLILASFDVLANAVSRNEGNSAAPLLRSFLMNKLPLLIENLSKHMYPPLTAEFCITEALGRVDTNTFPTLSSMFDESRSNNPFTNSVREEFCWACCLHGLVRESSIEGLLGETPYQNLPAGGRYVKDNLVAECLADPERMQALIGELDGKDGNAGAVCQALTEVLGQLCRNKETMSLKLLCSQLAQKPLSLDVMLLFEKPATILHPLCDLLDNWKYDEDQGEYQPVYEEFGSILLLVMAFAYRYNLSVSDLGIVSPDSFVSKLLGQGHQSRVFDELSEQQKGHLDGWIHGLFDSEAGGLGDELMSSCPPQDFYLLVSTLFQNIVLAFSTGHLSEESLRGGVECKIDSGWSPFAVAN
;
A
#
# COMPACT_ATOMS: atom_id res chain seq x y z
N MET A 1 22.30 39.04 50.21
CA MET A 1 22.92 39.22 48.87
C MET A 1 22.96 37.91 48.07
N ASP A 2 22.58 36.78 48.69
CA ASP A 2 22.71 35.43 48.13
C ASP A 2 21.79 35.10 46.95
N GLY A 3 20.57 35.67 46.91
CA GLY A 3 19.64 35.43 45.81
C GLY A 3 20.08 36.01 44.45
N ARG A 4 20.98 37.02 44.43
CA ARG A 4 21.54 37.56 43.17
C ARG A 4 22.73 36.75 42.67
N VAL A 5 23.53 36.19 43.58
CA VAL A 5 24.68 35.33 43.24
C VAL A 5 24.19 34.00 42.69
N ILE A 6 23.17 33.39 43.30
CA ILE A 6 22.55 32.13 42.82
C ILE A 6 21.97 32.30 41.41
N ARG A 7 21.26 33.42 41.14
CA ARG A 7 20.74 33.73 39.80
C ARG A 7 21.84 33.98 38.76
N GLY A 8 22.98 34.54 39.17
CA GLY A 8 24.15 34.73 38.30
C GLY A 8 24.80 33.41 37.89
N VAL A 9 24.98 32.49 38.85
CA VAL A 9 25.56 31.15 38.62
C VAL A 9 24.64 30.29 37.76
N GLN A 10 23.32 30.30 38.02
CA GLN A 10 22.34 29.60 37.18
C GLN A 10 22.29 30.14 35.75
N ARG A 11 22.39 31.47 35.56
CA ARG A 11 22.47 32.06 34.20
C ARG A 11 23.76 31.69 33.47
N ALA A 12 24.88 31.60 34.18
CA ALA A 12 26.14 31.15 33.60
C ALA A 12 26.07 29.66 33.20
N ALA A 13 25.51 28.81 34.06
CA ALA A 13 25.27 27.40 33.76
C ALA A 13 24.35 27.22 32.54
N LEU A 14 23.22 27.93 32.49
CA LEU A 14 22.32 27.94 31.33
C LEU A 14 23.03 28.34 30.04
N LYS A 15 23.89 29.36 30.08
CA LYS A 15 24.64 29.80 28.90
C LYS A 15 25.61 28.72 28.42
N GLN A 16 26.33 28.06 29.34
CA GLN A 16 27.28 27.00 29.01
C GLN A 16 26.58 25.75 28.46
N TRP A 17 25.43 25.35 29.02
CA TRP A 17 24.61 24.28 28.47
C TRP A 17 24.09 24.61 27.07
N ASN A 18 23.60 25.83 26.84
CA ASN A 18 23.16 26.25 25.51
C ASN A 18 24.31 26.24 24.49
N GLU A 19 25.49 26.74 24.86
CA GLU A 19 26.67 26.71 23.99
C GLU A 19 27.12 25.27 23.68
N PHE A 20 27.09 24.38 24.67
CA PHE A 20 27.41 22.97 24.48
C PHE A 20 26.41 22.25 23.57
N ILE A 21 25.11 22.46 23.77
CA ILE A 21 24.05 21.88 22.94
C ILE A 21 24.18 22.39 21.49
N ALA A 22 24.30 23.70 21.30
CA ALA A 22 24.43 24.30 19.98
C ALA A 22 25.67 23.78 19.23
N LYS A 23 26.81 23.66 19.92
CA LYS A 23 28.03 23.07 19.33
C LYS A 23 27.85 21.59 19.00
N SER A 24 27.27 20.81 19.93
CA SER A 24 27.08 19.37 19.73
C SER A 24 26.17 19.05 18.54
N LEU A 25 25.12 19.85 18.34
CA LEU A 25 24.24 19.73 17.19
C LEU A 25 24.93 20.20 15.90
N ALA A 26 25.61 21.36 15.91
CA ALA A 26 26.29 21.91 14.74
C ALA A 26 27.44 21.02 14.25
N THR A 27 28.26 20.47 15.15
CA THR A 27 29.37 19.58 14.78
C THR A 27 28.92 18.14 14.58
N ARG A 28 27.62 17.85 14.68
CA ARG A 28 27.08 16.50 14.54
C ARG A 28 27.85 15.51 15.43
N LEU A 29 27.99 15.85 16.72
CA LEU A 29 28.72 15.03 17.69
C LEU A 29 28.11 13.62 17.82
N ASP A 30 28.99 12.63 17.96
CA ASP A 30 28.64 11.22 18.14
C ASP A 30 28.12 10.98 19.57
N PRO A 31 27.04 10.20 19.79
CA PRO A 31 26.47 9.97 21.13
C PRO A 31 27.48 9.44 22.16
N ASP A 32 28.42 8.57 21.76
CA ASP A 32 29.43 8.00 22.66
C ASP A 32 30.41 9.09 23.15
N LYS A 33 30.79 10.01 22.26
CA LYS A 33 31.61 11.17 22.64
C LYS A 33 30.82 12.14 23.51
N PHE A 34 29.53 12.32 23.21
CA PHE A 34 28.64 13.13 24.03
C PHE A 34 28.53 12.58 25.46
N GLU A 35 28.35 11.27 25.63
CA GLU A 35 28.35 10.58 26.93
C GLU A 35 29.62 10.87 27.73
N SER A 36 30.79 10.91 27.08
CA SER A 36 32.06 11.21 27.77
C SER A 36 32.16 12.66 28.27
N TYR A 37 31.53 13.64 27.60
CA TYR A 37 31.64 15.07 27.93
C TYR A 37 30.59 15.56 28.93
N VAL A 38 29.40 14.96 28.93
CA VAL A 38 28.27 15.38 29.75
C VAL A 38 28.56 15.35 31.27
N PRO A 39 29.20 14.32 31.84
CA PRO A 39 29.53 14.29 33.27
C PRO A 39 30.41 15.47 33.70
N PHE A 40 31.37 15.88 32.86
CA PHE A 40 32.22 17.04 33.14
C PHE A 40 31.44 18.36 33.12
N LEU A 41 30.47 18.47 32.21
CA LEU A 41 29.60 19.65 32.12
C LEU A 41 28.68 19.76 33.34
N GLN A 42 28.04 18.66 33.73
CA GLN A 42 27.14 18.62 34.89
C GLN A 42 27.90 18.84 36.21
N ALA A 43 29.14 18.33 36.33
CA ALA A 43 29.98 18.57 37.51
C ALA A 43 30.39 20.06 37.66
N LYS A 44 30.59 20.78 36.56
CA LYS A 44 31.01 22.19 36.56
C LYS A 44 29.84 23.17 36.58
N HIS A 45 28.71 22.80 35.96
CA HIS A 45 27.53 23.63 35.76
C HIS A 45 26.25 22.82 36.00
N PRO A 46 25.90 22.51 37.26
CA PRO A 46 24.76 21.66 37.56
C PRO A 46 23.43 22.36 37.23
N LEU A 47 22.57 21.66 36.48
CA LEU A 47 21.18 22.05 36.20
C LEU A 47 20.20 20.98 36.68
N SER A 48 18.97 21.38 36.99
CA SER A 48 17.91 20.45 37.37
C SER A 48 17.41 19.65 36.14
N PRO A 49 16.94 18.41 36.32
CA PRO A 49 16.44 17.55 35.24
C PRO A 49 15.41 18.23 34.33
N SER A 50 14.48 18.99 34.94
CA SER A 50 13.45 19.75 34.24
C SER A 50 14.01 20.86 33.33
N VAL A 51 15.08 21.54 33.77
CA VAL A 51 15.70 22.62 33.00
C VAL A 51 16.54 22.05 31.87
N VAL A 52 17.24 20.92 32.09
CA VAL A 52 17.98 20.25 31.03
C VAL A 52 17.03 19.73 29.95
N ALA A 53 15.93 19.06 30.32
CA ALA A 53 14.91 18.61 29.37
C ALA A 53 14.29 19.78 28.57
N ASP A 54 13.96 20.89 29.24
CA ASP A 54 13.45 22.11 28.59
C ASP A 54 14.44 22.67 27.56
N LEU A 55 15.74 22.70 27.86
CA LEU A 55 16.77 23.22 26.93
C LEU A 55 16.90 22.41 25.65
N PHE A 56 16.77 21.08 25.72
CA PHE A 56 16.87 20.20 24.55
C PHE A 56 15.61 20.20 23.68
N LEU A 57 14.43 20.34 24.30
CA LEU A 57 13.13 20.22 23.61
C LEU A 57 12.50 21.55 23.22
N ARG A 58 13.04 22.67 23.68
CA ARG A 58 12.53 24.01 23.39
C ARG A 58 12.88 24.45 21.96
N PRO A 59 11.92 25.04 21.21
CA PRO A 59 12.17 25.64 19.91
C PRO A 59 13.05 26.88 20.05
N GLN A 60 13.98 27.02 19.11
CA GLN A 60 14.93 28.13 19.07
C GLN A 60 14.41 29.20 18.10
N PRO A 61 14.71 30.50 18.30
CA PRO A 61 14.25 31.56 17.38
C PRO A 61 14.63 31.32 15.91
N HIS A 62 15.75 30.63 15.68
CA HIS A 62 16.31 30.29 14.37
C HIS A 62 15.86 28.93 13.83
N ASN A 63 15.26 28.06 14.66
CA ASN A 63 14.68 26.79 14.22
C ASN A 63 13.43 26.48 15.06
N HIS A 64 12.27 26.63 14.41
CA HIS A 64 10.95 26.34 14.98
C HIS A 64 10.15 25.39 14.08
N GLU A 65 10.76 24.82 13.03
CA GLU A 65 10.06 23.91 12.11
C GLU A 65 9.97 22.51 12.70
N SER A 66 11.11 21.89 13.03
CA SER A 66 11.17 20.53 13.58
C SER A 66 12.38 20.31 14.51
N LEU A 67 12.27 19.31 15.39
CA LEU A 67 13.33 18.91 16.31
C LEU A 67 14.43 18.12 15.56
N ASP A 68 15.70 18.39 15.88
CA ASP A 68 16.81 17.64 15.29
C ASP A 68 16.75 16.14 15.67
N PRO A 69 16.87 15.20 14.72
CA PRO A 69 16.72 13.76 14.96
C PRO A 69 17.76 13.16 15.91
N ARG A 70 18.82 13.88 16.26
CA ARG A 70 19.82 13.43 17.26
C ARG A 70 19.43 13.75 18.69
N VAL A 71 18.53 14.72 18.91
CA VAL A 71 18.08 15.11 20.26
C VAL A 71 17.51 13.90 21.04
N PRO A 72 16.67 13.03 20.45
CA PRO A 72 16.22 11.81 21.14
C PRO A 72 17.36 10.88 21.59
N ARG A 73 18.47 10.83 20.85
CA ARG A 73 19.65 10.02 21.23
C ARG A 73 20.42 10.66 22.38
N PHE A 74 20.58 11.98 22.37
CA PHE A 74 21.22 12.69 23.50
C PHE A 74 20.38 12.65 24.78
N LEU A 75 19.05 12.74 24.65
CA LEU A 75 18.15 12.56 25.79
C LEU A 75 18.22 11.14 26.37
N GLN A 76 18.42 10.11 25.53
CA GLN A 76 18.66 8.75 26.01
C GLN A 76 19.91 8.68 26.87
N VAL A 77 21.05 9.19 26.37
CA VAL A 77 22.31 9.23 27.14
C VAL A 77 22.13 9.97 28.47
N LEU A 78 21.40 11.09 28.47
CA LEU A 78 21.13 11.85 29.69
C LEU A 78 20.20 11.10 30.66
N SER A 79 19.27 10.29 30.16
CA SER A 79 18.42 9.41 30.96
C SER A 79 19.23 8.26 31.56
N ASP A 80 20.13 7.63 30.77
CA ASP A 80 20.98 6.52 31.22
C ASP A 80 21.96 6.98 32.32
N LEU A 81 22.42 8.24 32.25
CA LEU A 81 23.25 8.89 33.28
C LEU A 81 22.45 9.45 34.47
N ASN A 82 21.12 9.30 34.50
CA ASN A 82 20.21 9.86 35.52
C ASN A 82 20.30 11.40 35.68
N TYR A 83 20.58 12.13 34.60
CA TYR A 83 20.57 13.59 34.57
C TYR A 83 19.24 14.18 34.10
N ILE A 84 18.35 13.34 33.53
CA ILE A 84 16.99 13.69 33.15
C ILE A 84 16.02 12.58 33.60
N ASP A 85 14.83 12.98 34.04
CA ASP A 85 13.76 12.07 34.46
C ASP A 85 12.61 12.02 33.42
N THR A 86 11.91 10.87 33.36
CA THR A 86 10.73 10.67 32.50
C THR A 86 9.65 11.76 32.63
N PRO A 87 9.25 12.22 33.84
CA PRO A 87 8.27 13.30 33.96
C PRO A 87 8.77 14.62 33.34
N SER A 88 10.07 14.92 33.48
CA SER A 88 10.67 16.15 32.95
C SER A 88 10.63 16.18 31.42
N ILE A 89 10.86 15.04 30.76
CA ILE A 89 10.74 14.89 29.30
C ILE A 89 9.29 15.09 28.86
N LEU A 90 8.35 14.42 29.52
CA LEU A 90 6.93 14.48 29.17
C LEU A 90 6.33 15.88 29.37
N GLU A 91 6.72 16.60 30.42
CA GLU A 91 6.32 18.00 30.65
C GLU A 91 6.88 18.95 29.60
N ALA A 92 8.16 18.78 29.23
CA ALA A 92 8.81 19.59 28.21
C ALA A 92 8.19 19.36 26.82
N LEU A 93 7.95 18.11 26.43
CA LEU A 93 7.22 17.77 25.20
C LEU A 93 5.82 18.37 25.21
N TYR A 94 5.09 18.23 26.32
CA TYR A 94 3.73 18.75 26.46
C TYR A 94 3.68 20.27 26.29
N LYS A 95 4.67 20.98 26.84
CA LYS A 95 4.75 22.44 26.81
C LYS A 95 4.94 23.01 25.40
N TYR A 96 5.71 22.31 24.55
CA TYR A 96 6.09 22.78 23.22
C TYR A 96 5.37 22.06 22.05
N SER A 97 4.44 21.15 22.35
CA SER A 97 3.69 20.37 21.35
C SER A 97 2.88 21.24 20.38
N THR A 98 2.85 20.79 19.11
CA THR A 98 2.08 21.38 18.00
C THR A 98 0.57 21.29 18.26
N SER A 99 0.09 20.22 18.91
CA SER A 99 -1.33 20.05 19.28
C SER A 99 -1.88 21.17 20.17
N ARG A 100 -1.01 21.85 20.94
CA ARG A 100 -1.41 23.02 21.75
C ARG A 100 -1.56 24.31 20.95
N ALA A 101 -0.97 24.40 19.75
CA ALA A 101 -1.23 25.50 18.83
C ALA A 101 -2.64 25.39 18.28
N HIS A 102 -2.99 24.21 17.73
CA HIS A 102 -4.30 23.93 17.14
C HIS A 102 -5.46 23.99 18.14
N SER A 103 -5.30 23.40 19.33
CA SER A 103 -6.31 23.50 20.40
C SER A 103 -6.58 24.96 20.83
N ARG A 104 -5.56 25.84 20.77
CA ARG A 104 -5.69 27.24 21.16
C ARG A 104 -6.24 28.13 20.05
N GLU A 105 -5.95 27.83 18.79
CA GLU A 105 -6.57 28.49 17.63
C GLU A 105 -8.08 28.23 17.59
N ALA A 106 -8.50 26.98 17.84
CA ALA A 106 -9.91 26.63 18.00
C ALA A 106 -10.59 27.36 19.17
N ALA A 107 -9.89 27.51 20.30
CA ALA A 107 -10.41 28.26 21.47
C ALA A 107 -10.42 29.79 21.28
N GLN A 108 -9.53 30.35 20.47
CA GLN A 108 -9.50 31.79 20.16
C GLN A 108 -10.50 32.19 19.08
N ALA A 109 -10.83 31.28 18.15
CA ALA A 109 -11.89 31.48 17.17
C ALA A 109 -13.29 31.60 17.82
N SER A 110 -13.48 31.00 19.01
CA SER A 110 -14.75 31.00 19.74
C SER A 110 -14.88 32.10 20.80
N ASN A 111 -13.77 32.55 21.41
CA ASN A 111 -13.78 33.62 22.41
C ASN A 111 -12.71 34.66 22.06
N GLY A 112 -13.11 35.80 21.51
CA GLY A 112 -12.26 36.93 21.07
C GLY A 112 -11.47 37.63 22.19
N GLY A 113 -10.61 36.88 22.90
CA GLY A 113 -9.77 37.35 23.99
C GLY A 113 -8.36 37.72 23.54
N ASN A 114 -7.85 38.83 24.10
CA ASN A 114 -6.50 39.36 23.83
C ASN A 114 -5.38 38.32 24.08
N PRO A 115 -4.34 38.26 23.21
CA PRO A 115 -3.28 37.28 23.30
C PRO A 115 -2.32 37.58 24.47
N THR A 116 -2.39 36.76 25.52
CA THR A 116 -1.35 36.73 26.56
C THR A 116 -0.12 35.98 26.04
N SER A 117 1.05 36.62 26.21
CA SER A 117 2.44 36.17 25.91
C SER A 117 2.59 34.89 25.08
N GLN A 118 2.87 35.04 23.79
CA GLN A 118 3.20 33.95 22.86
C GLN A 118 4.45 33.19 23.34
N THR A 119 4.27 31.96 23.82
CA THR A 119 5.38 31.01 23.97
C THR A 119 5.70 30.46 22.58
N LEU A 120 6.97 30.54 22.17
CA LEU A 120 7.44 29.96 20.90
C LEU A 120 7.21 28.43 20.94
N ARG A 121 6.60 27.86 19.90
CA ARG A 121 6.24 26.43 19.77
C ARG A 121 6.77 25.87 18.45
N TRP A 122 6.84 24.55 18.34
CA TRP A 122 7.20 23.87 17.09
C TRP A 122 6.06 23.96 16.07
N ALA A 123 6.41 24.06 14.78
CA ALA A 123 5.47 23.99 13.67
C ALA A 123 5.07 22.54 13.34
N SER A 124 6.02 21.60 13.43
CA SER A 124 5.74 20.16 13.46
C SER A 124 6.61 19.47 14.54
N SER A 125 5.95 18.96 15.58
CA SER A 125 6.58 18.20 16.68
C SER A 125 6.20 16.71 16.68
N TYR A 126 5.29 16.29 15.81
CA TYR A 126 4.66 14.97 15.87
C TYR A 126 5.64 13.81 15.71
N SER A 127 6.54 13.88 14.73
CA SER A 127 7.56 12.84 14.52
C SER A 127 8.52 12.70 15.71
N ALA A 128 8.88 13.81 16.35
CA ALA A 128 9.72 13.80 17.54
C ALA A 128 8.97 13.25 18.76
N GLU A 129 7.70 13.63 18.93
CA GLU A 129 6.80 13.10 19.96
C GLU A 129 6.64 11.59 19.83
N GLU A 130 6.37 11.08 18.63
CA GLU A 130 6.24 9.66 18.32
C GLU A 130 7.48 8.87 18.75
N VAL A 131 8.67 9.28 18.30
CA VAL A 131 9.95 8.64 18.64
C VAL A 131 10.19 8.67 20.16
N MET A 132 9.88 9.79 20.81
CA MET A 132 10.06 9.91 22.26
C MET A 132 9.07 9.05 23.03
N PHE A 133 7.80 8.96 22.62
CA PHE A 133 6.81 8.09 23.26
C PHE A 133 7.22 6.63 23.17
N TYR A 134 7.63 6.13 22.00
CA TYR A 134 8.10 4.74 21.89
C TYR A 134 9.33 4.44 22.77
N ARG A 135 10.27 5.37 22.87
CA ARG A 135 11.44 5.23 23.76
C ARG A 135 11.05 5.21 25.24
N LEU A 136 10.12 6.06 25.64
CA LEU A 136 9.59 6.07 27.00
C LEU A 136 8.82 4.78 27.29
N THR A 137 8.02 4.26 26.35
CA THR A 137 7.31 2.98 26.48
C THR A 137 8.29 1.84 26.72
N LYS A 138 9.39 1.80 25.96
CA LYS A 138 10.48 0.83 26.18
C LYS A 138 11.11 0.97 27.57
N SER A 139 11.35 2.20 28.03
CA SER A 139 11.94 2.47 29.34
C SER A 139 10.98 2.11 30.50
N VAL A 140 9.66 2.26 30.31
CA VAL A 140 8.63 1.81 31.24
C VAL A 140 8.59 0.28 31.31
N ALA A 141 8.64 -0.40 30.15
CA ALA A 141 8.69 -1.86 30.09
C ALA A 141 9.96 -2.45 30.74
N GLN A 142 11.09 -1.75 30.65
CA GLN A 142 12.35 -2.12 31.31
C GLN A 142 12.39 -1.77 32.81
N GLY A 143 11.39 -1.04 33.33
CA GLY A 143 11.31 -0.64 34.73
C GLY A 143 12.24 0.50 35.14
N THR A 144 13.00 1.09 34.20
CA THR A 144 13.93 2.19 34.48
C THR A 144 13.25 3.55 34.55
N ALA A 145 12.09 3.71 33.89
CA ALA A 145 11.40 5.00 33.78
C ALA A 145 10.62 5.44 35.04
N ILE A 146 10.21 4.50 35.91
CA ILE A 146 9.34 4.76 37.07
C ILE A 146 9.96 4.14 38.34
N PRO A 147 10.97 4.79 38.94
CA PRO A 147 11.67 4.25 40.10
C PRO A 147 10.82 4.30 41.37
N ASN A 148 10.03 5.37 41.56
CA ASN A 148 9.31 5.65 42.80
C ASN A 148 7.80 5.90 42.57
N THR A 149 7.01 5.74 43.63
CA THR A 149 5.55 5.99 43.62
C THR A 149 5.21 7.47 43.34
N GLU A 150 6.02 8.41 43.85
CA GLU A 150 5.88 9.85 43.58
C GLU A 150 6.05 10.16 42.08
N THR A 151 7.06 9.58 41.45
CA THR A 151 7.30 9.69 40.00
C THR A 151 6.15 9.10 39.19
N GLY A 152 5.60 7.96 39.65
CA GLY A 152 4.42 7.34 39.05
C GLY A 152 3.18 8.24 39.06
N LEU A 153 2.91 8.93 40.18
CA LEU A 153 1.80 9.90 40.28
C LEU A 153 2.01 11.13 39.41
N ALA A 154 3.25 11.64 39.33
CA ALA A 154 3.59 12.75 38.44
C ALA A 154 3.34 12.38 36.97
N ILE A 155 3.80 11.20 36.53
CA ILE A 155 3.56 10.69 35.17
C ILE A 155 2.06 10.55 34.90
N ALA A 156 1.30 9.93 35.80
CA ALA A 156 -0.15 9.75 35.63
C ALA A 156 -0.90 11.09 35.45
N LYS A 157 -0.50 12.14 36.18
CA LYS A 157 -1.06 13.49 36.04
C LYS A 157 -0.71 14.12 34.68
N ILE A 158 0.51 13.93 34.21
CA ILE A 158 0.95 14.41 32.90
C ILE A 158 0.22 13.64 31.78
N MET A 159 0.03 12.33 31.93
CA MET A 159 -0.73 11.50 30.99
C MET A 159 -2.18 11.98 30.85
N ALA A 160 -2.87 12.29 31.95
CA ALA A 160 -4.22 12.86 31.90
C ALA A 160 -4.25 14.18 31.10
N SER A 161 -3.23 15.03 31.25
CA SER A 161 -3.11 16.30 30.51
C SER A 161 -2.87 16.08 29.02
N TRP A 162 -2.12 15.04 28.64
CA TRP A 162 -1.91 14.63 27.25
C TRP A 162 -3.15 14.02 26.61
N ILE A 163 -3.90 13.20 27.36
CA ILE A 163 -5.17 12.62 26.91
C ILE A 163 -6.14 13.74 26.52
N ALA A 164 -6.32 14.73 27.40
CA ALA A 164 -7.13 15.91 27.11
C ALA A 164 -6.64 16.66 25.86
N LEU A 165 -5.32 16.89 25.75
CA LEU A 165 -4.74 17.59 24.60
C LEU A 165 -4.98 16.89 23.26
N PHE A 166 -4.81 15.56 23.19
CA PHE A 166 -5.07 14.80 21.96
C PHE A 166 -6.57 14.76 21.62
N THR A 167 -7.44 14.75 22.64
CA THR A 167 -8.90 14.82 22.44
C THR A 167 -9.30 16.17 21.85
N ASP A 168 -8.77 17.27 22.42
CA ASP A 168 -9.02 18.63 21.93
C ASP A 168 -8.42 18.84 20.52
N ALA A 169 -7.25 18.28 20.23
CA ALA A 169 -6.64 18.37 18.90
C ALA A 169 -7.46 17.59 17.85
N ALA A 170 -7.90 16.36 18.17
CA ALA A 170 -8.70 15.56 17.25
C ALA A 170 -10.04 16.24 16.92
N THR A 171 -10.68 16.87 17.91
CA THR A 171 -11.92 17.66 17.70
C THR A 171 -11.68 18.94 16.89
N ALA A 172 -10.52 19.59 17.02
CA ALA A 172 -10.19 20.75 16.18
C ALA A 172 -10.09 20.36 14.68
N PHE A 173 -9.49 19.20 14.38
CA PHE A 173 -9.37 18.70 13.00
C PHE A 173 -10.70 18.25 12.38
N THR A 174 -11.71 17.89 13.17
CA THR A 174 -13.04 17.53 12.65
C THR A 174 -13.92 18.74 12.35
N VAL A 175 -13.70 19.86 13.03
CA VAL A 175 -14.49 21.10 12.85
C VAL A 175 -14.00 21.93 11.65
N ASP A 176 -12.71 21.90 11.31
CA ASP A 176 -12.15 22.63 10.16
C ASP A 176 -12.15 21.81 8.86
N VAL A 177 -13.34 21.54 8.32
CA VAL A 177 -13.55 20.72 7.10
C VAL A 177 -12.87 21.35 5.85
N MET A 178 -12.65 22.66 5.82
CA MET A 178 -12.02 23.36 4.69
C MET A 178 -10.48 23.27 4.74
N GLY A 179 -9.87 23.24 5.93
CA GLY A 179 -8.44 23.00 6.15
C GLY A 179 -7.98 21.54 5.96
N GLN A 180 -8.92 20.58 5.95
CA GLN A 180 -8.64 19.14 5.80
C GLN A 180 -7.92 18.76 4.50
N LEU A 181 -8.13 19.53 3.42
CA LEU A 181 -7.49 19.28 2.11
C LEU A 181 -6.04 19.82 2.04
N GLN A 182 -5.67 20.77 2.90
CA GLN A 182 -4.33 21.37 2.92
C GLN A 182 -3.43 20.76 4.02
N ASN A 183 -4.01 20.21 5.09
CA ASN A 183 -3.30 19.68 6.27
C ASN A 183 -3.42 18.15 6.45
N SER A 184 -3.67 17.39 5.37
CA SER A 184 -3.79 15.92 5.44
C SER A 184 -2.56 15.26 6.06
N GLN A 185 -1.36 15.71 5.69
CA GLN A 185 -0.10 15.20 6.22
C GLN A 185 0.06 15.46 7.73
N ALA A 186 -0.29 16.67 8.21
CA ALA A 186 -0.20 17.00 9.63
C ALA A 186 -1.16 16.17 10.49
N ARG A 187 -2.33 15.80 9.93
CA ARG A 187 -3.29 14.90 10.59
C ARG A 187 -2.75 13.48 10.69
N GLU A 188 -2.14 12.95 9.63
CA GLU A 188 -1.51 11.62 9.65
C GLU A 188 -0.36 11.58 10.67
N GLU A 189 0.53 12.57 10.65
CA GLU A 189 1.63 12.66 11.63
C GLU A 189 1.10 12.77 13.08
N MET A 190 0.03 13.53 13.31
CA MET A 190 -0.64 13.61 14.61
C MET A 190 -1.22 12.26 15.06
N GLU A 191 -1.88 11.51 14.17
CA GLU A 191 -2.41 10.18 14.48
C GLU A 191 -1.28 9.18 14.80
N SER A 192 -0.13 9.25 14.10
CA SER A 192 1.05 8.44 14.44
C SER A 192 1.59 8.75 15.83
N ALA A 193 1.75 10.04 16.17
CA ALA A 193 2.17 10.46 17.52
C ALA A 193 1.15 10.02 18.59
N ARG A 194 -0.15 10.09 18.28
CA ARG A 194 -1.25 9.64 19.16
C ARG A 194 -1.21 8.13 19.37
N ALA A 195 -0.95 7.33 18.35
CA ALA A 195 -0.80 5.88 18.47
C ALA A 195 0.39 5.50 19.37
N ALA A 196 1.54 6.16 19.19
CA ALA A 196 2.70 5.97 20.06
C ALA A 196 2.42 6.37 21.52
N PHE A 197 1.66 7.44 21.74
CA PHE A 197 1.20 7.85 23.07
C PHE A 197 0.27 6.81 23.70
N VAL A 198 -0.68 6.23 22.95
CA VAL A 198 -1.58 5.18 23.44
C VAL A 198 -0.79 3.95 23.94
N ALA A 199 0.27 3.57 23.23
CA ALA A 199 1.16 2.49 23.68
C ALA A 199 1.87 2.84 25.02
N LEU A 200 2.34 4.08 25.17
CA LEU A 200 2.93 4.55 26.43
C LEU A 200 1.90 4.55 27.57
N LEU A 201 0.70 5.06 27.31
CA LEU A 201 -0.39 5.15 28.27
C LEU A 201 -0.75 3.77 28.82
N LEU A 202 -0.91 2.77 27.94
CA LEU A 202 -1.16 1.40 28.35
C LEU A 202 -0.03 0.86 29.24
N GLY A 203 1.23 1.05 28.83
CA GLY A 203 2.39 0.59 29.61
C GLY A 203 2.49 1.25 30.99
N VAL A 204 2.10 2.52 31.13
CA VAL A 204 2.05 3.22 32.42
C VAL A 204 0.89 2.71 33.28
N CYS A 205 -0.29 2.48 32.70
CA CYS A 205 -1.46 1.96 33.42
C CYS A 205 -1.25 0.52 33.94
N GLU A 206 -0.48 -0.30 33.22
CA GLU A 206 -0.16 -1.67 33.62
C GLU A 206 1.03 -1.76 34.60
N ASN A 207 1.72 -0.65 34.87
CA ASN A 207 2.92 -0.65 35.70
C ASN A 207 2.60 -0.82 37.20
N HIS A 208 3.23 -1.81 37.84
CA HIS A 208 2.98 -2.15 39.24
C HIS A 208 3.31 -1.02 40.25
N THR A 209 4.30 -0.17 39.95
CA THR A 209 4.68 0.97 40.82
C THR A 209 3.62 2.07 40.77
N VAL A 210 3.03 2.31 39.59
CA VAL A 210 1.92 3.26 39.40
C VAL A 210 0.66 2.75 40.09
N MET A 211 0.38 1.45 39.97
CA MET A 211 -0.71 0.77 40.66
C MET A 211 -0.62 0.87 42.18
N LYS A 212 0.58 0.68 42.74
CA LYS A 212 0.84 0.92 44.17
C LYS A 212 0.63 2.38 44.56
N ALA A 213 1.02 3.32 43.70
CA ALA A 213 0.88 4.74 43.97
C ALA A 213 -0.59 5.19 44.00
N PHE A 214 -1.46 4.60 43.17
CA PHE A 214 -2.90 4.86 43.19
C PHE A 214 -3.62 4.38 44.47
N GLY A 215 -3.02 3.45 45.22
CA GLY A 215 -3.53 3.02 46.53
C GLY A 215 -3.35 4.05 47.65
N SER A 216 -2.58 5.12 47.42
CA SER A 216 -2.38 6.19 48.42
C SER A 216 -3.54 7.19 48.46
N PRO A 217 -3.87 7.78 49.63
CA PRO A 217 -4.94 8.77 49.74
C PRO A 217 -4.65 10.07 48.97
N GLU A 218 -3.37 10.40 48.74
CA GLU A 218 -2.92 11.57 47.98
C GLU A 218 -3.22 11.46 46.47
N ALA A 219 -3.49 10.25 45.97
CA ALA A 219 -3.76 9.99 44.56
C ALA A 219 -5.21 10.28 44.13
N LYS A 220 -6.14 10.62 45.05
CA LYS A 220 -7.58 10.78 44.75
C LYS A 220 -7.83 11.73 43.58
N ASN A 221 -7.17 12.89 43.57
CA ASN A 221 -7.34 13.89 42.51
C ASN A 221 -6.79 13.42 41.16
N THR A 222 -5.66 12.69 41.18
CA THR A 222 -5.04 12.15 39.95
C THR A 222 -5.89 11.01 39.36
N ARG A 223 -6.45 10.13 40.20
CA ARG A 223 -7.37 9.07 39.75
C ARG A 223 -8.63 9.64 39.10
N LYS A 224 -9.23 10.67 39.71
CA LYS A 224 -10.40 11.35 39.16
C LYS A 224 -10.08 12.01 37.80
N ALA A 225 -9.00 12.78 37.72
CA ALA A 225 -8.58 13.42 36.48
C ALA A 225 -8.29 12.41 35.36
N LEU A 226 -7.64 11.29 35.68
CA LEU A 226 -7.35 10.23 34.72
C LEU A 226 -8.62 9.50 34.27
N SER A 227 -9.55 9.20 35.20
CA SER A 227 -10.83 8.55 34.89
C SER A 227 -11.71 9.41 33.98
N GLU A 228 -11.85 10.71 34.29
CA GLU A 228 -12.60 11.66 33.46
C GLU A 228 -11.96 11.83 32.08
N SER A 229 -10.62 11.92 32.01
CA SER A 229 -9.91 12.04 30.74
C SER A 229 -10.05 10.78 29.87
N LEU A 230 -9.93 9.59 30.49
CA LEU A 230 -10.14 8.31 29.80
C LEU A 230 -11.58 8.14 29.31
N ALA A 231 -12.57 8.64 30.04
CA ALA A 231 -13.97 8.54 29.66
C ALA A 231 -14.26 9.20 28.30
N ASN A 232 -13.66 10.37 28.05
CA ASN A 232 -13.83 11.09 26.79
C ASN A 232 -12.90 10.54 25.70
N PHE A 233 -11.75 9.98 26.07
CA PHE A 233 -10.72 9.54 25.13
C PHE A 233 -10.94 8.13 24.59
N VAL A 234 -11.40 7.17 25.41
CA VAL A 234 -11.62 5.78 24.99
C VAL A 234 -12.51 5.68 23.74
N PRO A 235 -13.66 6.37 23.63
CA PRO A 235 -14.49 6.33 22.41
C PRO A 235 -13.74 6.80 21.16
N THR A 236 -12.86 7.80 21.31
CA THR A 236 -12.09 8.36 20.19
C THR A 236 -10.98 7.44 19.66
N ILE A 237 -10.56 6.44 20.45
CA ILE A 237 -9.54 5.45 20.05
C ILE A 237 -10.13 4.09 19.71
N MET A 238 -11.42 3.84 19.99
CA MET A 238 -12.09 2.57 19.67
C MET A 238 -12.03 2.22 18.18
N GLN A 239 -12.10 3.23 17.30
CA GLN A 239 -12.07 3.02 15.84
C GLN A 239 -10.69 2.60 15.32
N ASN A 240 -9.60 3.04 15.95
CA ASN A 240 -8.23 2.81 15.46
C ASN A 240 -7.45 1.76 16.30
N ALA A 241 -7.84 1.53 17.55
CA ALA A 241 -7.11 0.69 18.51
C ALA A 241 -8.04 -0.08 19.46
N GLY A 242 -9.05 -0.77 18.91
CA GLY A 242 -10.11 -1.46 19.65
C GLY A 242 -9.65 -2.32 20.84
N PRO A 243 -8.66 -3.23 20.69
CA PRO A 243 -8.16 -4.06 21.79
C PRO A 243 -7.47 -3.28 22.90
N ILE A 244 -6.84 -2.15 22.59
CA ILE A 244 -6.21 -1.28 23.60
C ILE A 244 -7.27 -0.42 24.29
N ALA A 245 -8.25 0.07 23.54
CA ALA A 245 -9.37 0.84 24.04
C ALA A 245 -10.19 0.05 25.08
N THR A 246 -10.49 -1.23 24.81
CA THR A 246 -11.19 -2.10 25.76
C THR A 246 -10.38 -2.37 27.04
N ARG A 247 -9.05 -2.53 26.92
CA ARG A 247 -8.17 -2.70 28.09
C ARG A 247 -8.06 -1.42 28.93
N LEU A 248 -7.99 -0.25 28.29
CA LEU A 248 -8.02 1.05 28.96
C LEU A 248 -9.39 1.32 29.61
N ASP A 249 -10.49 0.89 28.97
CA ASP A 249 -11.83 1.02 29.55
C ASP A 249 -12.02 0.09 30.75
N MET A 250 -11.52 -1.15 30.66
CA MET A 250 -11.46 -2.08 31.79
C MET A 250 -10.63 -1.49 32.93
N PHE A 251 -9.48 -0.86 32.64
CA PHE A 251 -8.68 -0.17 33.65
C PHE A 251 -9.48 0.97 34.32
N ARG A 252 -10.22 1.77 33.56
CA ARG A 252 -11.08 2.85 34.08
C ARG A 252 -12.19 2.29 34.99
N THR A 253 -12.95 1.33 34.50
CA THR A 253 -14.20 0.85 35.14
C THR A 253 -13.97 -0.16 36.26
N SER A 254 -12.93 -0.99 36.18
CA SER A 254 -12.65 -2.01 37.21
C SER A 254 -11.54 -1.60 38.16
N THR A 255 -10.46 -1.00 37.65
CA THR A 255 -9.23 -0.82 38.41
C THR A 255 -9.21 0.51 39.14
N LEU A 256 -9.49 1.63 38.45
CA LEU A 256 -9.58 2.95 39.11
C LEU A 256 -10.79 3.05 40.05
N ALA A 257 -11.94 2.48 39.66
CA ALA A 257 -13.16 2.48 40.46
C ALA A 257 -13.00 1.68 41.78
N ALA A 258 -12.25 0.58 41.77
CA ALA A 258 -11.99 -0.22 42.98
C ALA A 258 -11.22 0.54 44.09
N PHE A 259 -10.60 1.68 43.76
CA PHE A 259 -9.88 2.51 44.72
C PHE A 259 -10.71 3.69 45.28
N GLU A 260 -11.94 3.92 44.81
CA GLU A 260 -12.84 4.93 45.38
C GLU A 260 -13.59 4.37 46.62
N PRO A 261 -13.67 5.12 47.73
CA PRO A 261 -14.43 4.66 48.90
C PRO A 261 -15.93 4.65 48.59
N VAL A 262 -16.60 3.57 48.96
CA VAL A 262 -18.06 3.43 48.91
C VAL A 262 -18.67 4.38 49.96
N ASP A 263 -19.08 5.58 49.56
CA ASP A 263 -19.83 6.50 50.43
C ASP A 263 -21.30 6.01 50.52
N GLU A 264 -21.60 5.21 51.55
CA GLU A 264 -22.92 4.59 51.81
C GLU A 264 -24.09 5.60 52.02
N GLN A 265 -23.83 6.90 52.13
CA GLN A 265 -24.86 7.91 52.46
C GLN A 265 -25.53 8.60 51.27
N LYS A 266 -25.10 8.34 50.02
CA LYS A 266 -25.78 8.86 48.81
C LYS A 266 -26.74 7.88 48.14
N ASN A 267 -26.71 6.60 48.53
CA ASN A 267 -27.49 5.56 47.87
C ASN A 267 -28.99 5.57 48.22
N THR A 268 -29.41 6.22 49.30
CA THR A 268 -30.84 6.25 49.66
C THR A 268 -31.64 7.34 48.94
N SER A 269 -31.02 8.43 48.50
CA SER A 269 -31.72 9.50 47.74
C SER A 269 -31.72 9.27 46.24
N ASN A 270 -30.80 8.47 45.71
CA ASN A 270 -30.72 8.17 44.28
C ASN A 270 -31.67 7.05 43.85
N VAL A 271 -31.98 6.10 44.73
CA VAL A 271 -32.88 4.97 44.40
C VAL A 271 -34.32 5.45 44.12
N GLU A 272 -34.81 6.47 44.85
CA GLU A 272 -36.16 7.02 44.62
C GLU A 272 -36.24 7.93 43.37
N ILE A 273 -35.09 8.43 42.89
CA ILE A 273 -35.01 9.25 41.67
C ILE A 273 -34.75 8.34 40.45
N GLU A 274 -33.95 7.28 40.59
CA GLU A 274 -33.70 6.26 39.56
C GLU A 274 -34.99 5.53 39.15
N ASP A 275 -35.89 5.21 40.10
CA ASP A 275 -37.17 4.55 39.78
C ASP A 275 -38.13 5.44 38.95
N LEU A 276 -37.97 6.77 39.02
CA LEU A 276 -38.74 7.71 38.20
C LEU A 276 -38.10 7.92 36.82
N PHE A 277 -36.77 7.90 36.73
CA PHE A 277 -36.03 8.02 35.47
C PHE A 277 -36.06 6.75 34.62
N ASP A 278 -36.12 5.55 35.22
CA ASP A 278 -36.16 4.27 34.48
C ASP A 278 -37.39 4.14 33.57
N SER A 279 -38.51 4.79 33.93
CA SER A 279 -39.71 4.83 33.10
C SER A 279 -39.59 5.74 31.87
N SER A 280 -38.68 6.72 31.89
CA SER A 280 -38.42 7.67 30.79
C SER A 280 -37.23 7.26 29.91
N VAL A 281 -36.26 6.56 30.49
CA VAL A 281 -35.06 6.06 29.80
C VAL A 281 -35.40 4.89 28.86
N ALA A 282 -36.50 4.17 29.10
CA ALA A 282 -36.97 3.11 28.19
C ALA A 282 -37.39 3.61 26.79
N LEU A 283 -37.68 4.92 26.62
CA LEU A 283 -38.01 5.50 25.31
C LEU A 283 -36.83 6.23 24.64
N GLU A 284 -35.84 6.69 25.43
CA GLU A 284 -34.65 7.41 24.93
C GLU A 284 -33.41 6.51 24.76
N ASN A 285 -33.35 5.34 25.41
CA ASN A 285 -32.35 4.29 25.17
C ASN A 285 -32.76 3.31 24.06
N PHE A 286 -33.47 3.77 23.03
CA PHE A 286 -33.45 3.07 21.75
C PHE A 286 -32.12 3.37 21.05
N VAL A 287 -31.01 2.93 21.67
CA VAL A 287 -29.77 2.71 20.95
C VAL A 287 -30.13 1.61 19.96
N ILE A 288 -30.37 1.99 18.71
CA ILE A 288 -30.26 1.04 17.62
C ILE A 288 -28.87 0.47 17.82
N SER A 289 -28.78 -0.75 18.35
CA SER A 289 -27.52 -1.48 18.37
C SER A 289 -27.07 -1.46 16.93
N GLU A 290 -25.99 -0.74 16.61
CA GLU A 290 -25.40 -0.84 15.27
C GLU A 290 -25.30 -2.32 15.02
N LEU A 291 -26.02 -2.80 13.99
CA LEU A 291 -25.98 -4.20 13.60
C LEU A 291 -24.49 -4.53 13.54
N PRO A 292 -24.00 -5.50 14.34
CA PRO A 292 -22.60 -5.88 14.25
C PRO A 292 -22.35 -6.13 12.78
N ILE A 293 -21.37 -5.42 12.19
CA ILE A 293 -21.02 -5.61 10.80
C ILE A 293 -20.44 -7.01 10.74
N VAL A 294 -21.31 -8.01 10.58
CA VAL A 294 -20.91 -9.39 10.41
C VAL A 294 -20.29 -9.42 9.04
N ASN A 295 -18.97 -9.61 9.00
CA ASN A 295 -18.25 -9.85 7.78
C ASN A 295 -18.73 -11.17 7.19
N SER A 296 -19.78 -11.09 6.38
CA SER A 296 -20.32 -12.25 5.70
C SER A 296 -19.28 -12.80 4.73
N ARG A 297 -19.14 -14.12 4.68
CA ARG A 297 -18.29 -14.82 3.69
C ARG A 297 -18.60 -14.38 2.26
N ALA A 298 -19.88 -14.09 1.97
CA ALA A 298 -20.35 -13.62 0.67
C ALA A 298 -19.70 -12.30 0.23
N GLY A 299 -19.40 -11.37 1.13
CA GLY A 299 -18.87 -10.06 0.75
C GLY A 299 -17.48 -10.13 0.13
N LEU A 300 -16.58 -10.95 0.68
CA LEU A 300 -15.24 -11.13 0.11
C LEU A 300 -15.29 -11.96 -1.17
N TYR A 301 -16.13 -12.98 -1.21
CA TYR A 301 -16.39 -13.75 -2.43
C TYR A 301 -16.88 -12.87 -3.59
N ILE A 302 -17.87 -11.99 -3.36
CA ILE A 302 -18.37 -11.07 -4.40
C ILE A 302 -17.28 -10.13 -4.88
N TYR A 303 -16.48 -9.58 -3.97
CA TYR A 303 -15.37 -8.70 -4.31
C TYR A 303 -14.32 -9.40 -5.19
N LEU A 304 -13.85 -10.59 -4.79
CA LEU A 304 -12.86 -11.35 -5.56
C LEU A 304 -13.42 -11.77 -6.92
N ASN A 305 -14.68 -12.22 -6.97
CA ASN A 305 -15.32 -12.60 -8.22
C ASN A 305 -15.44 -11.39 -9.17
N ALA A 306 -15.84 -10.22 -8.66
CA ALA A 306 -15.87 -8.99 -9.44
C ALA A 306 -14.48 -8.55 -9.92
N ALA A 307 -13.44 -8.73 -9.10
CA ALA A 307 -12.07 -8.38 -9.44
C ALA A 307 -11.43 -9.33 -10.47
N LEU A 308 -11.86 -10.61 -10.50
CA LEU A 308 -11.31 -11.63 -11.39
C LEU A 308 -12.12 -11.83 -12.69
N VAL A 309 -13.36 -11.34 -12.75
CA VAL A 309 -14.20 -11.46 -13.96
C VAL A 309 -13.87 -10.36 -14.97
N GLY A 310 -13.49 -10.78 -16.19
CA GLY A 310 -13.39 -9.94 -17.38
C GLY A 310 -12.17 -9.01 -17.44
N ARG A 311 -11.70 -8.47 -16.30
CA ARG A 311 -10.54 -7.57 -16.22
C ARG A 311 -9.81 -7.75 -14.88
N PRO A 312 -8.78 -8.61 -14.80
CA PRO A 312 -8.02 -8.83 -13.57
C PRO A 312 -7.08 -7.65 -13.25
N LEU A 313 -7.60 -6.42 -13.23
CA LEU A 313 -6.88 -5.20 -12.87
C LEU A 313 -6.77 -5.12 -11.35
N ILE A 314 -6.02 -6.06 -10.78
CA ILE A 314 -5.90 -6.23 -9.34
C ILE A 314 -4.70 -5.42 -8.84
N ASP A 315 -4.97 -4.41 -8.03
CA ASP A 315 -3.94 -3.68 -7.29
C ASP A 315 -3.87 -4.20 -5.84
N ASP A 316 -2.68 -4.61 -5.41
CA ASP A 316 -2.46 -5.15 -4.05
C ASP A 316 -2.85 -4.14 -2.99
N MET A 317 -2.55 -2.86 -3.22
CA MET A 317 -2.95 -1.79 -2.31
C MET A 317 -4.47 -1.70 -2.18
N SER A 318 -5.20 -1.89 -3.30
CA SER A 318 -6.67 -1.86 -3.29
C SER A 318 -7.26 -3.07 -2.56
N ILE A 319 -6.67 -4.26 -2.74
CA ILE A 319 -7.05 -5.45 -1.97
C ILE A 319 -6.80 -5.22 -0.48
N PHE A 320 -5.59 -4.79 -0.08
CA PHE A 320 -5.26 -4.59 1.33
C PHE A 320 -6.13 -3.51 1.97
N ASN A 321 -6.42 -2.42 1.27
CA ASN A 321 -7.33 -1.38 1.76
C ASN A 321 -8.75 -1.93 1.94
N TYR A 322 -9.26 -2.72 1.01
CA TYR A 322 -10.57 -3.37 1.14
C TYR A 322 -10.60 -4.33 2.35
N LEU A 323 -9.59 -5.19 2.48
CA LEU A 323 -9.47 -6.13 3.60
C LEU A 323 -9.34 -5.41 4.93
N ASN A 324 -8.50 -4.37 5.03
CA ASN A 324 -8.30 -3.61 6.25
C ASN A 324 -9.59 -2.89 6.68
N ASN A 325 -10.30 -2.26 5.75
CA ASN A 325 -11.59 -1.62 6.03
C ASN A 325 -12.67 -2.63 6.47
N ARG A 326 -12.65 -3.83 5.90
CA ARG A 326 -13.60 -4.89 6.22
C ARG A 326 -13.34 -5.53 7.58
N TYR A 327 -12.09 -5.91 7.85
CA TYR A 327 -11.72 -6.72 9.01
C TYR A 327 -11.11 -5.91 10.16
N GLN A 328 -10.94 -4.60 10.00
CA GLN A 328 -10.51 -3.67 11.06
C GLN A 328 -9.21 -4.11 11.78
N GLY A 329 -8.27 -4.69 11.04
CA GLY A 329 -7.00 -5.18 11.57
C GLY A 329 -7.02 -6.61 12.14
N ASP A 330 -8.14 -7.35 12.08
CA ASP A 330 -8.15 -8.79 12.40
C ASP A 330 -7.50 -9.61 11.28
N VAL A 331 -6.17 -9.76 11.38
CA VAL A 331 -5.35 -10.48 10.38
C VAL A 331 -5.74 -11.96 10.30
N GLN A 332 -6.12 -12.61 11.41
CA GLN A 332 -6.45 -14.04 11.42
C GLN A 332 -7.70 -14.32 10.58
N THR A 333 -8.79 -13.63 10.88
CA THR A 333 -10.06 -13.80 10.14
C THR A 333 -9.89 -13.35 8.70
N THR A 334 -9.16 -12.26 8.46
CA THR A 334 -8.82 -11.79 7.11
C THR A 334 -8.16 -12.89 6.28
N THR A 335 -7.10 -13.53 6.79
CA THR A 335 -6.36 -14.57 6.06
C THR A 335 -7.22 -15.81 5.81
N ILE A 336 -7.97 -16.27 6.82
CA ILE A 336 -8.83 -17.46 6.67
C ILE A 336 -9.93 -17.21 5.63
N ASP A 337 -10.63 -16.09 5.74
CA ASP A 337 -11.71 -15.75 4.81
C ASP A 337 -11.19 -15.50 3.39
N LEU A 338 -10.00 -14.90 3.24
CA LEU A 338 -9.38 -14.69 1.94
C LEU A 338 -9.06 -16.02 1.24
N ILE A 339 -8.54 -17.01 1.98
CA ILE A 339 -8.32 -18.35 1.44
C ILE A 339 -9.65 -18.96 1.03
N LEU A 340 -10.64 -18.98 1.93
CA LEU A 340 -11.96 -19.58 1.66
C LEU A 340 -12.66 -18.94 0.46
N ALA A 341 -12.69 -17.61 0.39
CA ALA A 341 -13.30 -16.89 -0.71
C ALA A 341 -12.61 -17.20 -2.05
N SER A 342 -11.29 -17.39 -2.04
CA SER A 342 -10.52 -17.77 -3.24
C SER A 342 -10.89 -19.17 -3.75
N PHE A 343 -11.05 -20.14 -2.83
CA PHE A 343 -11.58 -21.48 -3.17
C PHE A 343 -13.04 -21.42 -3.63
N ASP A 344 -13.87 -20.57 -3.01
CA ASP A 344 -15.28 -20.40 -3.39
C ASP A 344 -15.45 -19.84 -4.81
N VAL A 345 -14.57 -18.93 -5.24
CA VAL A 345 -14.56 -18.42 -6.62
C VAL A 345 -14.33 -19.56 -7.62
N LEU A 346 -13.37 -20.44 -7.36
CA LEU A 346 -13.12 -21.62 -8.21
C LEU A 346 -14.28 -22.62 -8.18
N ALA A 347 -14.80 -22.93 -6.99
CA ALA A 347 -15.93 -23.85 -6.84
C ALA A 347 -17.16 -23.32 -7.62
N ASN A 348 -17.43 -22.02 -7.51
CA ASN A 348 -18.56 -21.41 -8.18
C ASN A 348 -18.40 -21.32 -9.70
N ALA A 349 -17.18 -21.19 -10.22
CA ALA A 349 -16.92 -21.26 -11.66
C ALA A 349 -17.36 -22.61 -12.24
N VAL A 350 -17.17 -23.70 -11.49
CA VAL A 350 -17.72 -25.03 -11.85
C VAL A 350 -19.24 -25.04 -11.80
N SER A 351 -19.84 -24.49 -10.74
CA SER A 351 -21.30 -24.39 -10.60
C SER A 351 -21.97 -23.64 -11.76
N ARG A 352 -21.29 -22.62 -12.28
CA ARG A 352 -21.76 -21.77 -13.38
C ARG A 352 -21.49 -22.35 -14.77
N ASN A 353 -20.78 -23.48 -14.85
CA ASN A 353 -20.27 -24.05 -16.10
C ASN A 353 -19.48 -23.02 -16.92
N GLU A 354 -18.57 -22.28 -16.27
CA GLU A 354 -17.69 -21.34 -16.98
C GLU A 354 -16.80 -22.08 -17.98
N GLY A 355 -16.49 -21.40 -19.10
CA GLY A 355 -15.61 -21.96 -20.12
C GLY A 355 -14.19 -22.20 -19.58
N ASN A 356 -13.50 -23.20 -20.15
CA ASN A 356 -12.13 -23.56 -19.77
C ASN A 356 -11.12 -22.40 -19.87
N SER A 357 -11.46 -21.31 -20.56
CA SER A 357 -10.66 -20.09 -20.64
C SER A 357 -10.55 -19.32 -19.32
N ALA A 358 -11.50 -19.47 -18.38
CA ALA A 358 -11.44 -18.80 -17.08
C ALA A 358 -10.55 -19.53 -16.06
N ALA A 359 -10.37 -20.85 -16.22
CA ALA A 359 -9.64 -21.68 -15.28
C ALA A 359 -8.18 -21.24 -15.04
N PRO A 360 -7.38 -20.89 -16.07
CA PRO A 360 -5.99 -20.45 -15.89
C PRO A 360 -5.86 -19.23 -14.99
N LEU A 361 -6.71 -18.22 -15.18
CA LEU A 361 -6.69 -16.99 -14.39
C LEU A 361 -7.04 -17.26 -12.92
N LEU A 362 -8.15 -17.95 -12.66
CA LEU A 362 -8.61 -18.23 -11.30
C LEU A 362 -7.62 -19.12 -10.53
N ARG A 363 -7.00 -20.08 -11.21
CA ARG A 363 -5.95 -20.91 -10.61
C ARG A 363 -4.67 -20.15 -10.39
N SER A 364 -4.24 -19.30 -11.32
CA SER A 364 -3.06 -18.47 -11.12
C SER A 364 -3.25 -17.49 -9.96
N PHE A 365 -4.46 -16.95 -9.78
CA PHE A 365 -4.78 -16.17 -8.59
C PHE A 365 -4.61 -17.00 -7.31
N LEU A 366 -5.18 -18.21 -7.25
CA LEU A 366 -5.09 -19.04 -6.05
C LEU A 366 -3.67 -19.56 -5.77
N MET A 367 -2.91 -19.95 -6.80
CA MET A 367 -1.59 -20.59 -6.63
C MET A 367 -0.43 -19.61 -6.64
N ASN A 368 -0.51 -18.53 -7.42
CA ASN A 368 0.61 -17.60 -7.58
C ASN A 368 0.38 -16.28 -6.84
N LYS A 369 -0.84 -15.73 -6.86
CA LYS A 369 -1.12 -14.42 -6.23
C LYS A 369 -1.42 -14.53 -4.74
N LEU A 370 -2.30 -15.45 -4.36
CA LEU A 370 -2.76 -15.58 -2.98
C LEU A 370 -1.62 -15.86 -1.99
N PRO A 371 -0.64 -16.77 -2.25
CA PRO A 371 0.48 -16.97 -1.33
C PRO A 371 1.28 -15.68 -1.08
N LEU A 372 1.49 -14.83 -2.09
CA LEU A 372 2.18 -13.55 -1.91
C LEU A 372 1.36 -12.57 -1.04
N LEU A 373 0.03 -12.57 -1.19
CA LEU A 373 -0.84 -11.77 -0.33
C LEU A 373 -0.78 -12.25 1.13
N ILE A 374 -0.77 -13.57 1.35
CA ILE A 374 -0.62 -14.17 2.69
C ILE A 374 0.77 -13.89 3.25
N GLU A 375 1.83 -13.96 2.44
CA GLU A 375 3.20 -13.60 2.84
C GLU A 375 3.24 -12.17 3.39
N ASN A 376 2.57 -11.22 2.71
CA ASN A 376 2.47 -9.84 3.18
C ASN A 376 1.63 -9.71 4.46
N LEU A 377 0.48 -10.39 4.57
CA LEU A 377 -0.32 -10.39 5.81
C LEU A 377 0.43 -11.02 6.99
N SER A 378 1.24 -12.05 6.73
CA SER A 378 1.97 -12.78 7.77
C SER A 378 3.01 -11.93 8.49
N LYS A 379 3.50 -10.85 7.86
CA LYS A 379 4.37 -9.84 8.50
C LYS A 379 3.71 -9.13 9.67
N HIS A 380 2.38 -9.15 9.74
CA HIS A 380 1.59 -8.57 10.84
C HIS A 380 1.08 -9.63 11.83
N MET A 381 1.42 -10.90 11.65
CA MET A 381 1.08 -11.98 12.57
C MET A 381 2.16 -12.09 13.66
N TYR A 382 1.72 -12.16 14.92
CA TYR A 382 2.61 -12.37 16.07
C TYR A 382 2.27 -13.70 16.75
N PRO A 383 3.27 -14.49 17.20
CA PRO A 383 3.02 -15.75 17.89
C PRO A 383 2.04 -15.58 19.07
N PRO A 384 1.06 -16.50 19.23
CA PRO A 384 0.97 -17.83 18.62
C PRO A 384 0.34 -17.88 17.21
N LEU A 385 -0.13 -16.75 16.67
CA LEU A 385 -0.72 -16.70 15.33
C LEU A 385 0.37 -16.87 14.28
N THR A 386 0.19 -17.83 13.37
CA THR A 386 1.10 -18.13 12.26
C THR A 386 0.32 -18.31 10.96
N ALA A 387 0.97 -18.08 9.82
CA ALA A 387 0.36 -18.34 8.51
C ALA A 387 -0.05 -19.81 8.37
N GLU A 388 0.80 -20.74 8.83
CA GLU A 388 0.54 -22.19 8.86
C GLU A 388 -0.77 -22.51 9.60
N PHE A 389 -1.01 -21.88 10.76
CA PHE A 389 -2.26 -22.04 11.50
C PHE A 389 -3.49 -21.56 10.70
N CYS A 390 -3.43 -20.36 10.11
CA CYS A 390 -4.54 -19.83 9.30
C CYS A 390 -4.83 -20.71 8.07
N ILE A 391 -3.78 -21.21 7.40
CA ILE A 391 -3.91 -22.10 6.24
C ILE A 391 -4.53 -23.44 6.65
N THR A 392 -4.11 -24.01 7.79
CA THR A 392 -4.68 -25.24 8.35
C THR A 392 -6.18 -25.08 8.62
N GLU A 393 -6.55 -23.99 9.31
CA GLU A 393 -7.94 -23.70 9.67
C GLU A 393 -8.82 -23.47 8.43
N ALA A 394 -8.28 -22.80 7.41
CA ALA A 394 -8.99 -22.58 6.15
C ALA A 394 -9.18 -23.89 5.36
N LEU A 395 -8.11 -24.69 5.19
CA LEU A 395 -8.18 -25.96 4.45
C LEU A 395 -9.11 -26.98 5.12
N GLY A 396 -9.22 -26.97 6.45
CA GLY A 396 -10.19 -27.79 7.19
C GLY A 396 -11.66 -27.44 6.89
N ARG A 397 -11.93 -26.25 6.33
CA ARG A 397 -13.27 -25.78 5.96
C ARG A 397 -13.54 -25.83 4.45
N VAL A 398 -12.55 -26.18 3.63
CA VAL A 398 -12.71 -26.38 2.18
C VAL A 398 -13.42 -27.71 1.93
N ASP A 399 -14.48 -27.69 1.11
CA ASP A 399 -15.27 -28.89 0.81
C ASP A 399 -14.49 -29.88 -0.07
N THR A 400 -14.25 -31.07 0.48
CA THR A 400 -13.53 -32.16 -0.19
C THR A 400 -14.36 -32.84 -1.28
N ASN A 401 -15.68 -32.63 -1.34
CA ASN A 401 -16.51 -33.14 -2.43
C ASN A 401 -16.26 -32.34 -3.72
N THR A 402 -16.19 -31.02 -3.57
CA THR A 402 -15.88 -30.07 -4.66
C THR A 402 -14.40 -30.13 -5.04
N PHE A 403 -13.50 -30.19 -4.05
CA PHE A 403 -12.05 -30.31 -4.24
C PHE A 403 -11.55 -31.69 -3.79
N PRO A 404 -11.56 -32.70 -4.68
CA PRO A 404 -11.23 -34.07 -4.33
C PRO A 404 -9.82 -34.21 -3.74
N THR A 405 -9.68 -35.11 -2.77
CA THR A 405 -8.38 -35.63 -2.32
C THR A 405 -7.80 -36.55 -3.40
N LEU A 406 -6.47 -36.69 -3.46
CA LEU A 406 -5.74 -37.56 -4.40
C LEU A 406 -6.32 -38.98 -4.44
N SER A 407 -6.63 -39.53 -3.26
CA SER A 407 -7.25 -40.86 -3.13
C SER A 407 -8.58 -40.98 -3.90
N SER A 408 -9.31 -39.88 -4.06
CA SER A 408 -10.58 -39.80 -4.80
C SER A 408 -10.43 -39.39 -6.27
N MET A 409 -9.23 -39.01 -6.71
CA MET A 409 -8.94 -38.62 -8.10
C MET A 409 -8.73 -39.84 -9.03
N PHE A 410 -8.43 -41.01 -8.47
CA PHE A 410 -8.26 -42.27 -9.22
C PHE A 410 -9.59 -42.98 -9.53
N ASP A 411 -10.73 -42.37 -9.20
CA ASP A 411 -12.04 -42.85 -9.60
C ASP A 411 -12.33 -42.46 -11.06
N GLU A 412 -12.23 -43.43 -11.98
CA GLU A 412 -12.40 -43.24 -13.44
C GLU A 412 -13.77 -42.65 -13.85
N SER A 413 -14.72 -42.57 -12.92
CA SER A 413 -16.04 -41.97 -13.15
C SER A 413 -16.06 -40.43 -13.17
N ARG A 414 -14.97 -39.74 -12.77
CA ARG A 414 -14.88 -38.28 -12.73
C ARG A 414 -14.09 -37.72 -13.91
N SER A 415 -14.70 -36.80 -14.67
CA SER A 415 -14.03 -36.06 -15.74
C SER A 415 -12.93 -35.15 -15.17
N ASN A 416 -11.83 -35.00 -15.92
CA ASN A 416 -10.70 -34.15 -15.54
C ASN A 416 -11.16 -32.67 -15.56
N ASN A 417 -11.56 -32.12 -14.41
CA ASN A 417 -12.07 -30.77 -14.31
C ASN A 417 -10.90 -29.78 -14.12
N PRO A 418 -10.69 -28.83 -15.05
CA PRO A 418 -9.56 -27.91 -14.99
C PRO A 418 -9.62 -26.97 -13.78
N PHE A 419 -10.77 -26.80 -13.12
CA PHE A 419 -10.93 -25.88 -11.98
C PHE A 419 -10.67 -26.51 -10.62
N THR A 420 -10.95 -27.80 -10.41
CA THR A 420 -10.96 -28.44 -9.08
C THR A 420 -9.87 -29.47 -8.86
N ASN A 421 -9.24 -29.97 -9.93
CA ASN A 421 -8.25 -31.03 -9.81
C ASN A 421 -6.92 -30.53 -9.23
N SER A 422 -6.39 -31.26 -8.24
CA SER A 422 -5.09 -31.05 -7.57
C SER A 422 -4.92 -29.67 -6.92
N VAL A 423 -6.00 -28.89 -6.80
CA VAL A 423 -5.97 -27.49 -6.33
C VAL A 423 -5.44 -27.38 -4.91
N ARG A 424 -5.89 -28.26 -4.00
CA ARG A 424 -5.47 -28.23 -2.60
C ARG A 424 -3.97 -28.52 -2.44
N GLU A 425 -3.48 -29.50 -3.20
CA GLU A 425 -2.07 -29.89 -3.19
C GLU A 425 -1.19 -28.78 -3.80
N GLU A 426 -1.53 -28.29 -4.99
CA GLU A 426 -0.81 -27.19 -5.65
C GLU A 426 -0.74 -25.95 -4.75
N PHE A 427 -1.83 -25.61 -4.06
CA PHE A 427 -1.87 -24.48 -3.14
C PHE A 427 -0.94 -24.66 -1.95
N CYS A 428 -0.89 -25.85 -1.37
CA CYS A 428 0.01 -26.16 -0.25
C CYS A 428 1.48 -26.04 -0.68
N TRP A 429 1.82 -26.54 -1.87
CA TRP A 429 3.18 -26.44 -2.40
C TRP A 429 3.59 -25.01 -2.72
N ALA A 430 2.69 -24.21 -3.29
CA ALA A 430 2.95 -22.79 -3.49
C ALA A 430 3.13 -22.03 -2.16
N CYS A 431 2.33 -22.34 -1.14
CA CYS A 431 2.52 -21.78 0.21
C CYS A 431 3.85 -22.22 0.85
N CYS A 432 4.27 -23.47 0.63
CA CYS A 432 5.56 -23.98 1.08
C CYS A 432 6.73 -23.24 0.40
N LEU A 433 6.63 -23.01 -0.91
CA LEU A 433 7.62 -22.26 -1.70
C LEU A 433 7.89 -20.86 -1.14
N HIS A 434 6.85 -20.19 -0.65
CA HIS A 434 6.93 -18.85 -0.04
C HIS A 434 7.17 -18.87 1.47
N GLY A 435 7.48 -20.02 2.06
CA GLY A 435 7.82 -20.15 3.48
C GLY A 435 6.64 -19.99 4.45
N LEU A 436 5.40 -20.07 3.97
CA LEU A 436 4.19 -19.94 4.79
C LEU A 436 3.84 -21.24 5.53
N VAL A 437 4.26 -22.37 4.97
CA VAL A 437 4.01 -23.73 5.48
C VAL A 437 5.32 -24.51 5.41
N ARG A 438 5.55 -25.39 6.37
CA ARG A 438 6.70 -26.31 6.36
C ARG A 438 6.38 -27.53 5.51
N GLU A 439 7.36 -28.02 4.75
CA GLU A 439 7.21 -29.22 3.92
C GLU A 439 6.73 -30.44 4.73
N SER A 440 7.25 -30.61 5.94
CA SER A 440 6.83 -31.69 6.86
C SER A 440 5.35 -31.64 7.25
N SER A 441 4.70 -30.48 7.14
CA SER A 441 3.31 -30.29 7.55
C SER A 441 2.32 -30.61 6.42
N ILE A 442 2.77 -30.69 5.17
CA ILE A 442 1.90 -30.83 3.99
C ILE A 442 1.09 -32.14 4.03
N GLU A 443 1.73 -33.26 4.36
CA GLU A 443 1.03 -34.55 4.49
C GLU A 443 -0.08 -34.49 5.55
N GLY A 444 0.17 -33.79 6.67
CA GLY A 444 -0.82 -33.56 7.72
C GLY A 444 -1.96 -32.63 7.30
N LEU A 445 -1.68 -31.62 6.46
CA LEU A 445 -2.67 -30.67 5.95
C LEU A 445 -3.60 -31.28 4.89
N LEU A 446 -3.04 -32.13 4.03
CA LEU A 446 -3.80 -32.80 2.97
C LEU A 446 -4.50 -34.06 3.50
N GLY A 447 -3.93 -34.70 4.52
CA GLY A 447 -4.40 -35.98 5.07
C GLY A 447 -4.00 -37.19 4.23
N GLU A 448 -3.07 -37.01 3.29
CA GLU A 448 -2.58 -38.02 2.36
C GLU A 448 -1.18 -37.64 1.84
N THR A 449 -0.47 -38.62 1.28
CA THR A 449 0.88 -38.42 0.75
C THR A 449 0.81 -37.64 -0.58
N PRO A 450 1.47 -36.48 -0.70
CA PRO A 450 1.46 -35.68 -1.92
C PRO A 450 2.18 -36.41 -3.07
N TYR A 451 1.75 -36.15 -4.31
CA TYR A 451 2.34 -36.68 -5.54
C TYR A 451 3.39 -35.72 -6.11
N GLN A 452 3.15 -34.42 -5.96
CA GLN A 452 4.05 -33.35 -6.36
C GLN A 452 5.05 -33.06 -5.25
N ASN A 453 6.17 -32.45 -5.64
CA ASN A 453 7.17 -31.92 -4.73
C ASN A 453 7.44 -30.46 -5.08
N LEU A 454 8.18 -29.76 -4.22
CA LEU A 454 8.70 -28.43 -4.52
C LEU A 454 9.39 -28.39 -5.90
N PRO A 455 9.22 -27.31 -6.68
CA PRO A 455 9.94 -27.11 -7.92
C PRO A 455 11.45 -27.24 -7.72
N ALA A 456 12.14 -27.97 -8.60
CA ALA A 456 13.58 -28.20 -8.48
C ALA A 456 14.41 -26.91 -8.48
N GLY A 457 13.92 -25.86 -9.13
CA GLY A 457 14.52 -24.52 -9.16
C GLY A 457 14.23 -23.65 -7.93
N GLY A 458 13.36 -24.09 -7.02
CA GLY A 458 12.96 -23.32 -5.84
C GLY A 458 12.20 -22.03 -6.18
N ARG A 459 12.20 -21.08 -5.24
CA ARG A 459 11.53 -19.77 -5.37
C ARG A 459 12.35 -18.88 -6.28
N TYR A 460 11.74 -18.38 -7.34
CA TYR A 460 12.38 -17.44 -8.25
C TYR A 460 12.55 -16.05 -7.65
N VAL A 461 13.62 -15.38 -8.09
CA VAL A 461 13.96 -14.01 -7.72
C VAL A 461 14.01 -13.18 -9.00
N LYS A 462 13.25 -12.07 -9.03
CA LYS A 462 13.11 -11.20 -10.21
C LYS A 462 14.46 -10.84 -10.83
N ASP A 463 15.39 -10.33 -10.04
CA ASP A 463 16.66 -9.80 -10.56
C ASP A 463 17.54 -10.87 -11.22
N ASN A 464 17.47 -12.11 -10.74
CA ASN A 464 18.17 -13.24 -11.36
C ASN A 464 17.55 -13.60 -12.71
N LEU A 465 16.21 -13.67 -12.78
CA LEU A 465 15.50 -13.97 -14.02
C LEU A 465 15.75 -12.90 -15.10
N VAL A 466 15.77 -11.62 -14.70
CA VAL A 466 16.10 -10.51 -15.62
C VAL A 466 17.51 -10.69 -16.19
N ALA A 467 18.50 -11.01 -15.34
CA ALA A 467 19.87 -11.24 -15.78
C ALA A 467 19.99 -12.45 -16.73
N GLU A 468 19.25 -13.53 -16.47
CA GLU A 468 19.20 -14.71 -17.34
C GLU A 468 18.58 -14.39 -18.71
N CYS A 469 17.47 -13.65 -18.75
CA CYS A 469 16.81 -13.28 -20.01
C CYS A 469 17.64 -12.32 -20.87
N LEU A 470 18.37 -11.40 -20.26
CA LEU A 470 19.28 -10.52 -21.00
C LEU A 470 20.50 -11.27 -21.55
N ALA A 471 20.89 -12.37 -20.91
CA ALA A 471 22.01 -13.19 -21.36
C ALA A 471 21.61 -14.20 -22.44
N ASP A 472 20.37 -14.69 -22.44
CA ASP A 472 19.87 -15.73 -23.33
C ASP A 472 18.44 -15.43 -23.85
N PRO A 473 18.28 -15.15 -25.15
CA PRO A 473 16.97 -14.96 -25.78
C PRO A 473 16.02 -16.18 -25.69
N GLU A 474 16.54 -17.41 -25.64
CA GLU A 474 15.70 -18.62 -25.50
C GLU A 474 15.05 -18.67 -24.12
N ARG A 475 15.74 -18.20 -23.07
CA ARG A 475 15.20 -18.08 -21.72
C ARG A 475 13.98 -17.17 -21.67
N MET A 476 13.99 -16.07 -22.42
CA MET A 476 12.85 -15.15 -22.51
C MET A 476 11.59 -15.86 -23.02
N GLN A 477 11.71 -16.70 -24.06
CA GLN A 477 10.59 -17.48 -24.57
C GLN A 477 10.13 -18.56 -23.57
N ALA A 478 11.06 -19.20 -22.87
CA ALA A 478 10.76 -20.17 -21.82
C ALA A 478 9.93 -19.55 -20.69
N LEU A 479 10.27 -18.33 -20.25
CA LEU A 479 9.54 -17.61 -19.21
C LEU A 479 8.08 -17.32 -19.58
N ILE A 480 7.79 -17.02 -20.85
CA ILE A 480 6.39 -16.85 -21.30
C ILE A 480 5.61 -18.17 -21.15
N GLY A 481 6.26 -19.33 -21.31
CA GLY A 481 5.65 -20.63 -21.00
C GLY A 481 5.45 -20.84 -19.50
N GLU A 482 6.38 -20.38 -18.67
CA GLU A 482 6.32 -20.50 -17.21
C GLU A 482 5.24 -19.61 -16.57
N LEU A 483 4.72 -18.60 -17.26
CA LEU A 483 3.54 -17.85 -16.83
C LEU A 483 2.29 -18.73 -16.63
N ASP A 484 2.20 -19.83 -17.39
CA ASP A 484 1.12 -20.81 -17.28
C ASP A 484 1.34 -21.76 -16.07
N GLY A 485 2.50 -21.65 -15.41
CA GLY A 485 2.88 -22.38 -14.21
C GLY A 485 2.01 -22.07 -13.00
N LYS A 486 1.68 -23.11 -12.24
CA LYS A 486 0.82 -23.05 -11.03
C LYS A 486 1.61 -23.43 -9.77
N ASP A 487 2.89 -23.08 -9.77
CA ASP A 487 3.88 -23.53 -8.79
C ASP A 487 4.20 -22.46 -7.73
N GLY A 488 3.64 -21.26 -7.85
CA GLY A 488 3.91 -20.12 -6.98
C GLY A 488 4.92 -19.11 -7.55
N ASN A 489 5.54 -19.38 -8.71
CA ASN A 489 6.61 -18.55 -9.26
C ASN A 489 6.15 -17.51 -10.29
N ALA A 490 4.92 -17.60 -10.81
CA ALA A 490 4.47 -16.75 -11.92
C ALA A 490 4.58 -15.23 -11.63
N GLY A 491 4.45 -14.82 -10.36
CA GLY A 491 4.62 -13.40 -9.98
C GLY A 491 6.03 -12.86 -10.25
N ALA A 492 7.07 -13.64 -9.93
CA ALA A 492 8.46 -13.25 -10.22
C ALA A 492 8.74 -13.25 -11.73
N VAL A 493 8.14 -14.19 -12.48
CA VAL A 493 8.23 -14.26 -13.94
C VAL A 493 7.57 -13.04 -14.59
N CYS A 494 6.36 -12.66 -14.18
CA CYS A 494 5.66 -11.46 -14.66
C CYS A 494 6.49 -10.20 -14.46
N GLN A 495 7.04 -10.03 -13.25
CA GLN A 495 7.88 -8.88 -12.90
C GLN A 495 9.16 -8.85 -13.73
N ALA A 496 9.79 -10.00 -13.95
CA ALA A 496 11.00 -10.12 -14.76
C ALA A 496 10.72 -9.78 -16.24
N LEU A 497 9.67 -10.35 -16.83
CA LEU A 497 9.27 -10.06 -18.22
C LEU A 497 8.91 -8.58 -18.41
N THR A 498 8.23 -7.96 -17.43
CA THR A 498 7.88 -6.53 -17.47
C THR A 498 9.13 -5.65 -17.40
N GLU A 499 10.10 -6.00 -16.55
CA GLU A 499 11.38 -5.27 -16.47
C GLU A 499 12.21 -5.45 -17.75
N VAL A 500 12.32 -6.67 -18.28
CA VAL A 500 13.02 -6.95 -19.55
C VAL A 500 12.39 -6.15 -20.69
N LEU A 501 11.05 -6.17 -20.81
CA LEU A 501 10.32 -5.36 -21.79
C LEU A 501 10.66 -3.88 -21.67
N GLY A 502 10.64 -3.33 -20.44
CA GLY A 502 11.04 -1.94 -20.18
C GLY A 502 12.50 -1.65 -20.55
N GLN A 503 13.43 -2.58 -20.30
CA GLN A 503 14.84 -2.45 -20.66
C GLN A 503 15.05 -2.47 -22.17
N LEU A 504 14.38 -3.37 -22.90
CA LEU A 504 14.42 -3.42 -24.36
C LEU A 504 13.87 -2.12 -24.97
N CYS A 505 12.81 -1.54 -24.41
CA CYS A 505 12.31 -0.22 -24.82
C CYS A 505 13.34 0.89 -24.58
N ARG A 506 13.98 0.93 -23.40
CA ARG A 506 14.98 1.95 -23.05
C ARG A 506 16.23 1.86 -23.91
N ASN A 507 16.67 0.65 -24.23
CA ASN A 507 17.83 0.38 -25.07
C ASN A 507 17.53 0.50 -26.58
N LYS A 508 16.25 0.59 -26.96
CA LYS A 508 15.76 0.50 -28.34
C LYS A 508 16.18 -0.78 -29.05
N GLU A 509 16.16 -1.91 -28.34
CA GLU A 509 16.40 -3.24 -28.91
C GLU A 509 15.10 -3.80 -29.53
N THR A 510 14.68 -3.19 -30.64
CA THR A 510 13.37 -3.37 -31.27
C THR A 510 13.15 -4.78 -31.83
N MET A 511 14.19 -5.47 -32.29
CA MET A 511 14.10 -6.85 -32.79
C MET A 511 13.78 -7.87 -31.69
N SER A 512 14.48 -7.80 -30.55
CA SER A 512 14.19 -8.64 -29.39
C SER A 512 12.80 -8.32 -28.82
N LEU A 513 12.44 -7.04 -28.82
CA LEU A 513 11.13 -6.58 -28.37
C LEU A 513 10.00 -7.08 -29.28
N LYS A 514 10.18 -7.07 -30.61
CA LYS A 514 9.25 -7.67 -31.59
C LYS A 514 8.95 -9.12 -31.21
N LEU A 515 9.98 -9.94 -31.00
CA LEU A 515 9.82 -11.36 -30.66
C LEU A 515 8.99 -11.54 -29.38
N LEU A 516 9.34 -10.80 -28.32
CA LEU A 516 8.63 -10.83 -27.05
C LEU A 516 7.16 -10.40 -27.20
N CYS A 517 6.91 -9.27 -27.86
CA CYS A 517 5.57 -8.72 -28.07
C CYS A 517 4.69 -9.64 -28.92
N SER A 518 5.23 -10.22 -29.99
CA SER A 518 4.49 -11.17 -30.83
C SER A 518 4.09 -12.42 -30.05
N GLN A 519 4.99 -12.97 -29.23
CA GLN A 519 4.72 -14.17 -28.43
C GLN A 519 3.66 -13.91 -27.36
N LEU A 520 3.74 -12.77 -26.66
CA LEU A 520 2.74 -12.38 -25.68
C LEU A 520 1.37 -12.11 -26.32
N ALA A 521 1.33 -11.42 -27.47
CA ALA A 521 0.09 -11.15 -28.19
C ALA A 521 -0.61 -12.44 -28.67
N GLN A 522 0.16 -13.49 -28.97
CA GLN A 522 -0.37 -14.82 -29.34
C GLN A 522 -0.88 -15.63 -28.15
N LYS A 523 -0.62 -15.21 -26.91
CA LYS A 523 -1.09 -15.87 -25.68
C LYS A 523 -1.95 -14.93 -24.79
N PRO A 524 -3.22 -14.69 -25.14
CA PRO A 524 -4.09 -13.78 -24.39
C PRO A 524 -4.28 -14.14 -22.91
N LEU A 525 -4.23 -15.44 -22.56
CA LEU A 525 -4.38 -15.90 -21.17
C LEU A 525 -3.17 -15.53 -20.31
N SER A 526 -1.97 -15.47 -20.89
CA SER A 526 -0.76 -15.03 -20.18
C SER A 526 -0.83 -13.53 -19.85
N LEU A 527 -1.48 -12.72 -20.70
CA LEU A 527 -1.75 -11.30 -20.39
C LEU A 527 -2.66 -11.15 -19.17
N ASP A 528 -3.65 -12.03 -19.01
CA ASP A 528 -4.55 -12.03 -17.85
C ASP A 528 -3.76 -12.31 -16.56
N VAL A 529 -2.79 -13.24 -16.62
CA VAL A 529 -1.89 -13.55 -15.50
C VAL A 529 -0.95 -12.38 -15.19
N MET A 530 -0.39 -11.71 -16.20
CA MET A 530 0.47 -10.53 -15.98
C MET A 530 -0.26 -9.42 -15.21
N LEU A 531 -1.53 -9.17 -15.54
CA LEU A 531 -2.34 -8.15 -14.87
C LEU A 531 -2.70 -8.49 -13.42
N LEU A 532 -2.57 -9.75 -12.98
CA LEU A 532 -2.68 -10.08 -11.55
C LEU A 532 -1.53 -9.48 -10.72
N PHE A 533 -0.37 -9.20 -11.34
CA PHE A 533 0.84 -8.80 -10.63
C PHE A 533 1.28 -7.37 -10.96
N GLU A 534 1.04 -6.92 -12.19
CA GLU A 534 1.52 -5.64 -12.71
C GLU A 534 0.39 -4.74 -13.17
N LYS A 535 0.56 -3.43 -12.96
CA LYS A 535 -0.40 -2.42 -13.43
C LYS A 535 -0.26 -2.27 -14.95
N PRO A 536 -1.36 -2.03 -15.70
CA PRO A 536 -1.30 -1.84 -17.15
C PRO A 536 -0.30 -0.76 -17.56
N ALA A 537 -0.27 0.37 -16.86
CA ALA A 537 0.68 1.45 -17.12
C ALA A 537 2.14 1.00 -16.99
N THR A 538 2.49 0.13 -16.04
CA THR A 538 3.86 -0.37 -15.86
C THR A 538 4.33 -1.16 -17.09
N ILE A 539 3.43 -1.93 -17.70
CA ILE A 539 3.73 -2.75 -18.89
C ILE A 539 3.68 -1.88 -20.16
N LEU A 540 2.65 -1.05 -20.30
CA LEU A 540 2.30 -0.40 -21.57
C LEU A 540 2.96 0.95 -21.78
N HIS A 541 3.23 1.72 -20.73
CA HIS A 541 3.81 3.05 -20.86
C HIS A 541 5.16 3.03 -21.60
N PRO A 542 6.13 2.13 -21.28
CA PRO A 542 7.39 2.06 -22.02
C PRO A 542 7.22 1.73 -23.51
N LEU A 543 6.21 0.92 -23.87
CA LEU A 543 5.90 0.61 -25.28
C LEU A 543 5.29 1.82 -25.98
N CYS A 544 4.36 2.50 -25.31
CA CYS A 544 3.72 3.70 -25.86
C CYS A 544 4.73 4.81 -26.09
N ASP A 545 5.63 5.04 -25.12
CA ASP A 545 6.70 6.03 -25.23
C ASP A 545 7.67 5.71 -26.38
N LEU A 546 8.00 4.43 -26.58
CA LEU A 546 8.83 3.98 -27.70
C LEU A 546 8.12 4.23 -29.04
N LEU A 547 6.84 3.85 -29.14
CA LEU A 547 6.03 4.04 -30.35
C LEU A 547 5.82 5.53 -30.68
N ASP A 548 5.64 6.38 -29.68
CA ASP A 548 5.47 7.83 -29.85
C ASP A 548 6.76 8.54 -30.29
N ASN A 549 7.92 8.02 -29.89
CA ASN A 549 9.23 8.61 -30.19
C ASN A 549 10.03 7.82 -31.24
N TRP A 550 9.37 6.99 -32.05
CA TRP A 550 10.01 6.17 -33.06
C TRP A 550 10.73 7.02 -34.11
N LYS A 551 11.96 6.66 -34.45
CA LYS A 551 12.79 7.34 -35.45
C LYS A 551 13.58 6.31 -36.24
N TYR A 552 13.86 6.61 -37.50
CA TYR A 552 14.77 5.82 -38.31
C TYR A 552 16.21 5.99 -37.81
N ASP A 553 16.98 4.91 -37.84
CA ASP A 553 18.40 4.96 -37.56
C ASP A 553 19.16 5.57 -38.74
N GLU A 554 20.29 6.24 -38.46
CA GLU A 554 21.08 6.94 -39.47
C GLU A 554 21.72 5.96 -40.50
N ASP A 555 21.89 4.69 -40.12
CA ASP A 555 22.45 3.61 -40.94
C ASP A 555 21.37 2.64 -41.47
N GLN A 556 20.09 3.04 -41.48
CA GLN A 556 18.97 2.19 -41.92
C GLN A 556 19.08 1.86 -43.42
N GLY A 557 19.33 0.59 -43.74
CA GLY A 557 19.46 0.11 -45.13
C GLY A 557 18.18 -0.47 -45.73
N GLU A 558 17.28 -1.01 -44.90
CA GLU A 558 15.99 -1.58 -45.30
C GLU A 558 14.90 -1.09 -44.34
N TYR A 559 13.77 -0.62 -44.87
CA TYR A 559 12.68 -0.08 -44.04
C TYR A 559 11.58 -1.10 -43.72
N GLN A 560 11.45 -2.19 -44.47
CA GLN A 560 10.43 -3.21 -44.20
C GLN A 560 10.52 -3.81 -42.78
N PRO A 561 11.70 -4.22 -42.26
CA PRO A 561 11.82 -4.73 -40.89
C PRO A 561 11.33 -3.73 -39.82
N VAL A 562 11.54 -2.43 -40.05
CA VAL A 562 11.11 -1.36 -39.13
C VAL A 562 9.59 -1.38 -38.94
N TYR A 563 8.85 -1.57 -40.03
CA TYR A 563 7.39 -1.67 -40.01
C TYR A 563 6.90 -2.94 -39.30
N GLU A 564 7.59 -4.06 -39.50
CA GLU A 564 7.25 -5.32 -38.83
C GLU A 564 7.50 -5.27 -37.32
N GLU A 565 8.62 -4.68 -36.91
CA GLU A 565 8.97 -4.44 -35.51
C GLU A 565 7.96 -3.51 -34.84
N PHE A 566 7.72 -2.34 -35.44
CA PHE A 566 6.74 -1.37 -34.96
C PHE A 566 5.35 -1.99 -34.85
N GLY A 567 4.90 -2.70 -35.89
CA GLY A 567 3.59 -3.34 -35.94
C GLY A 567 3.39 -4.41 -34.88
N SER A 568 4.43 -5.18 -34.56
CA SER A 568 4.37 -6.23 -33.53
C SER A 568 4.28 -5.65 -32.12
N ILE A 569 5.01 -4.56 -31.86
CA ILE A 569 4.95 -3.82 -30.59
C ILE A 569 3.57 -3.19 -30.42
N LEU A 570 3.08 -2.53 -31.48
CA LEU A 570 1.74 -1.93 -31.52
C LEU A 570 0.65 -2.99 -31.31
N LEU A 571 0.79 -4.17 -31.91
CA LEU A 571 -0.17 -5.26 -31.74
C LEU A 571 -0.34 -5.66 -30.27
N LEU A 572 0.74 -5.74 -29.50
CA LEU A 572 0.64 -6.03 -28.07
C LEU A 572 -0.12 -4.90 -27.33
N VAL A 573 0.21 -3.64 -27.62
CA VAL A 573 -0.50 -2.48 -27.02
C VAL A 573 -2.00 -2.53 -27.34
N MET A 574 -2.36 -2.79 -28.60
CA MET A 574 -3.75 -2.90 -29.04
C MET A 574 -4.44 -4.12 -28.41
N ALA A 575 -3.73 -5.25 -28.27
CA ALA A 575 -4.25 -6.44 -27.60
C ALA A 575 -4.65 -6.13 -26.15
N PHE A 576 -3.82 -5.42 -25.39
CA PHE A 576 -4.19 -4.96 -24.05
C PHE A 576 -5.34 -3.95 -24.09
N ALA A 577 -5.24 -2.92 -24.93
CA ALA A 577 -6.20 -1.83 -24.99
C ALA A 577 -7.63 -2.33 -25.29
N TYR A 578 -7.79 -3.20 -26.29
CA TYR A 578 -9.10 -3.74 -26.66
C TYR A 578 -9.57 -4.88 -25.75
N ARG A 579 -8.68 -5.82 -25.36
CA ARG A 579 -9.08 -6.96 -24.52
C ARG A 579 -9.60 -6.50 -23.16
N TYR A 580 -8.95 -5.50 -22.55
CA TYR A 580 -9.33 -4.99 -21.23
C TYR A 580 -10.08 -3.66 -21.31
N ASN A 581 -10.36 -3.15 -22.51
CA ASN A 581 -11.04 -1.87 -22.77
C ASN A 581 -10.45 -0.76 -21.89
N LEU A 582 -9.13 -0.58 -22.04
CA LEU A 582 -8.32 0.41 -21.32
C LEU A 582 -8.48 1.78 -21.98
N SER A 583 -8.52 2.81 -21.15
CA SER A 583 -8.47 4.21 -21.60
C SER A 583 -7.03 4.66 -21.79
N VAL A 584 -6.84 5.76 -22.53
CA VAL A 584 -5.50 6.38 -22.75
C VAL A 584 -4.78 6.66 -21.42
N SER A 585 -5.51 7.05 -20.37
CA SER A 585 -4.96 7.25 -19.03
C SER A 585 -4.48 5.96 -18.37
N ASP A 586 -5.13 4.83 -18.61
CA ASP A 586 -4.74 3.53 -18.03
C ASP A 586 -3.42 3.02 -18.64
N LEU A 587 -3.08 3.47 -19.86
CA LEU A 587 -1.81 3.18 -20.53
C LEU A 587 -0.64 4.04 -19.98
N GLY A 588 -0.91 5.01 -19.11
CA GLY A 588 0.10 5.93 -18.58
C GLY A 588 0.43 7.11 -19.51
N ILE A 589 -0.35 7.33 -20.57
CA ILE A 589 -0.11 8.42 -21.53
C ILE A 589 -0.65 9.74 -20.96
N VAL A 590 0.23 10.73 -20.81
CA VAL A 590 -0.12 12.08 -20.32
C VAL A 590 -0.18 13.11 -21.46
N SER A 591 0.52 12.85 -22.57
CA SER A 591 0.59 13.80 -23.69
C SER A 591 -0.64 13.73 -24.58
N PRO A 592 -1.34 14.85 -24.86
CA PRO A 592 -2.46 14.88 -25.79
C PRO A 592 -2.01 14.69 -27.25
N ASP A 593 -0.72 14.87 -27.54
CA ASP A 593 -0.15 14.74 -28.88
C ASP A 593 0.38 13.34 -29.21
N SER A 594 0.28 12.40 -28.26
CA SER A 594 0.68 11.00 -28.42
C SER A 594 0.07 10.36 -29.67
N PHE A 595 0.91 9.68 -30.46
CA PHE A 595 0.47 8.89 -31.61
C PHE A 595 -0.47 7.78 -31.15
N VAL A 596 -0.13 7.07 -30.07
CA VAL A 596 -0.96 5.97 -29.55
C VAL A 596 -2.33 6.49 -29.09
N SER A 597 -2.38 7.66 -28.45
CA SER A 597 -3.64 8.31 -28.08
C SER A 597 -4.52 8.63 -29.30
N LYS A 598 -3.92 9.23 -30.33
CA LYS A 598 -4.59 9.54 -31.60
C LYS A 598 -5.09 8.28 -32.30
N LEU A 599 -4.28 7.21 -32.32
CA LEU A 599 -4.64 5.94 -32.94
C LEU A 599 -5.81 5.25 -32.22
N LEU A 600 -5.81 5.19 -30.88
CA LEU A 600 -6.90 4.58 -30.13
C LEU A 600 -8.21 5.39 -30.25
N GLY A 601 -8.13 6.71 -30.25
CA GLY A 601 -9.30 7.59 -30.33
C GLY A 601 -9.88 7.76 -31.73
N GLN A 602 -9.03 7.83 -32.76
CA GLN A 602 -9.42 8.22 -34.13
C GLN A 602 -8.93 7.24 -35.20
N GLY A 603 -8.07 6.28 -34.87
CA GLY A 603 -7.45 5.38 -35.86
C GLY A 603 -8.46 4.47 -36.58
N HIS A 604 -9.63 4.21 -36.00
CA HIS A 604 -10.72 3.46 -36.65
C HIS A 604 -11.57 4.33 -37.59
N GLN A 605 -11.42 5.65 -37.57
CA GLN A 605 -12.21 6.57 -38.37
C GLN A 605 -11.50 6.86 -39.69
N SER A 606 -12.16 6.58 -40.82
CA SER A 606 -11.69 7.06 -42.11
C SER A 606 -11.93 8.56 -42.22
N ARG A 607 -10.95 9.28 -42.75
CA ARG A 607 -11.01 10.73 -42.94
C ARG A 607 -11.37 11.07 -44.38
N VAL A 608 -12.09 12.16 -44.56
CA VAL A 608 -12.43 12.64 -45.92
C VAL A 608 -11.17 13.20 -46.57
N PHE A 609 -11.02 13.02 -47.88
CA PHE A 609 -9.84 13.46 -48.62
C PHE A 609 -9.52 14.94 -48.40
N ASP A 610 -10.54 15.80 -48.27
CA ASP A 610 -10.37 17.24 -48.03
C ASP A 610 -9.78 17.58 -46.64
N GLU A 611 -9.89 16.67 -45.67
CA GLU A 611 -9.40 16.86 -44.30
C GLU A 611 -7.95 16.42 -44.12
N LEU A 612 -7.35 15.74 -45.12
CA LEU A 612 -5.97 15.28 -45.11
C LEU A 612 -5.01 16.40 -45.53
N SER A 613 -3.84 16.47 -44.89
CA SER A 613 -2.77 17.37 -45.34
C SER A 613 -2.21 16.95 -46.70
N GLU A 614 -1.54 17.86 -47.42
CA GLU A 614 -0.91 17.52 -48.71
C GLU A 614 0.10 16.37 -48.58
N GLN A 615 0.85 16.33 -47.47
CA GLN A 615 1.77 15.23 -47.17
C GLN A 615 1.03 13.90 -46.95
N GLN A 616 -0.07 13.90 -46.19
CA GLN A 616 -0.88 12.70 -45.95
C GLN A 616 -1.53 12.18 -47.23
N LYS A 617 -1.97 13.08 -48.12
CA LYS A 617 -2.46 12.73 -49.46
C LYS A 617 -1.36 12.07 -50.29
N GLY A 618 -0.17 12.66 -50.31
CA GLY A 618 0.99 12.09 -50.99
C GLY A 618 1.37 10.70 -50.47
N HIS A 619 1.38 10.50 -49.15
CA HIS A 619 1.60 9.16 -48.56
C HIS A 619 0.50 8.18 -48.98
N LEU A 620 -0.78 8.57 -48.87
CA LEU A 620 -1.91 7.72 -49.23
C LEU A 620 -1.89 7.28 -50.70
N ASP A 621 -1.63 8.22 -51.61
CA ASP A 621 -1.51 7.94 -53.05
C ASP A 621 -0.31 7.01 -53.32
N GLY A 622 0.83 7.25 -52.66
CA GLY A 622 2.00 6.39 -52.73
C GLY A 622 1.72 4.95 -52.30
N TRP A 623 0.99 4.75 -51.19
CA TRP A 623 0.56 3.43 -50.73
C TRP A 623 -0.43 2.74 -51.68
N ILE A 624 -1.37 3.49 -52.28
CA ILE A 624 -2.30 2.93 -53.27
C ILE A 624 -1.55 2.47 -54.53
N HIS A 625 -0.64 3.29 -55.05
CA HIS A 625 0.17 2.93 -56.21
C HIS A 625 1.09 1.74 -55.91
N GLY A 626 1.79 1.73 -54.77
CA GLY A 626 2.68 0.63 -54.40
C GLY A 626 1.98 -0.73 -54.18
N LEU A 627 0.71 -0.73 -53.74
CA LEU A 627 -0.06 -1.95 -53.49
C LEU A 627 -0.77 -2.52 -54.73
N PHE A 628 -1.18 -1.67 -55.68
CA PHE A 628 -2.07 -2.08 -56.78
C PHE A 628 -1.54 -1.80 -58.18
N ASP A 629 -0.47 -1.01 -58.33
CA ASP A 629 0.15 -0.76 -59.63
C ASP A 629 1.17 -1.86 -59.97
N SER A 630 0.86 -2.62 -61.02
CA SER A 630 1.66 -3.77 -61.47
C SER A 630 3.00 -3.34 -62.08
N GLU A 631 3.11 -2.08 -62.52
CA GLU A 631 4.32 -1.53 -63.16
C GLU A 631 5.31 -0.93 -62.15
N ALA A 632 4.87 -0.65 -60.91
CA ALA A 632 5.64 0.03 -59.88
C ALA A 632 6.65 -0.88 -59.12
N GLY A 633 6.71 -2.18 -59.43
CA GLY A 633 7.71 -3.09 -58.85
C GLY A 633 7.47 -3.48 -57.38
N GLY A 634 6.27 -3.22 -56.84
CA GLY A 634 5.90 -3.53 -55.46
C GLY A 634 6.14 -2.39 -54.48
N LEU A 635 6.15 -2.71 -53.19
CA LEU A 635 6.35 -1.76 -52.10
C LEU A 635 7.81 -1.31 -52.04
N GLY A 636 8.11 -0.18 -52.70
CA GLY A 636 9.47 0.37 -52.75
C GLY A 636 9.95 0.96 -51.42
N ASP A 637 11.24 0.80 -51.15
CA ASP A 637 11.92 1.30 -49.95
C ASP A 637 11.86 2.84 -49.83
N GLU A 638 11.77 3.54 -50.97
CA GLU A 638 11.57 5.00 -51.04
C GLU A 638 10.25 5.45 -50.37
N LEU A 639 9.14 4.72 -50.61
CA LEU A 639 7.85 5.02 -49.99
C LEU A 639 7.93 4.85 -48.46
N MET A 640 8.50 3.73 -48.03
CA MET A 640 8.66 3.41 -46.60
C MET A 640 9.62 4.39 -45.91
N SER A 641 10.67 4.87 -46.58
CA SER A 641 11.57 5.88 -46.04
C SER A 641 10.89 7.25 -45.84
N SER A 642 9.95 7.62 -46.72
CA SER A 642 9.28 8.93 -46.72
C SER A 642 8.11 9.01 -45.73
N CYS A 643 7.44 7.89 -45.48
CA CYS A 643 6.31 7.78 -44.57
C CYS A 643 6.78 7.05 -43.29
N PRO A 644 6.77 7.64 -42.10
CA PRO A 644 7.07 6.90 -40.87
C PRO A 644 5.92 5.93 -40.52
N PRO A 645 6.18 4.82 -39.79
CA PRO A 645 5.14 3.87 -39.39
C PRO A 645 3.96 4.55 -38.67
N GLN A 646 4.22 5.56 -37.84
CA GLN A 646 3.21 6.33 -37.13
C GLN A 646 2.20 6.98 -38.09
N ASP A 647 2.68 7.63 -39.15
CA ASP A 647 1.83 8.27 -40.15
C ASP A 647 1.05 7.23 -40.96
N PHE A 648 1.72 6.12 -41.32
CA PHE A 648 1.08 5.01 -42.02
C PHE A 648 -0.11 4.48 -41.23
N TYR A 649 0.07 4.11 -39.96
CA TYR A 649 -0.98 3.51 -39.13
C TYR A 649 -2.17 4.45 -38.88
N LEU A 650 -1.98 5.77 -38.87
CA LEU A 650 -3.08 6.73 -38.82
C LEU A 650 -3.87 6.83 -40.13
N LEU A 651 -3.26 6.46 -41.27
CA LEU A 651 -3.89 6.50 -42.60
C LEU A 651 -4.51 5.15 -43.01
N VAL A 652 -4.16 4.05 -42.35
CA VAL A 652 -4.59 2.68 -42.70
C VAL A 652 -6.11 2.54 -42.88
N SER A 653 -6.92 3.13 -41.99
CA SER A 653 -8.38 3.05 -42.10
C SER A 653 -8.93 3.78 -43.32
N THR A 654 -8.33 4.92 -43.69
CA THR A 654 -8.68 5.66 -44.90
C THR A 654 -8.25 4.92 -46.16
N LEU A 655 -7.07 4.29 -46.13
CA LEU A 655 -6.58 3.41 -47.20
C LEU A 655 -7.54 2.23 -47.42
N PHE A 656 -7.95 1.53 -46.36
CA PHE A 656 -8.91 0.43 -46.47
C PHE A 656 -10.26 0.88 -47.02
N GLN A 657 -10.79 2.03 -46.58
CA GLN A 657 -12.03 2.57 -47.14
C GLN A 657 -11.90 2.84 -48.65
N ASN A 658 -10.79 3.43 -49.09
CA ASN A 658 -10.55 3.67 -50.51
C ASN A 658 -10.43 2.37 -51.31
N ILE A 659 -9.80 1.33 -50.76
CA ILE A 659 -9.71 0.00 -51.38
C ILE A 659 -11.11 -0.61 -51.55
N VAL A 660 -11.92 -0.62 -50.49
CA VAL A 660 -13.29 -1.16 -50.53
C VAL A 660 -14.15 -0.38 -51.51
N LEU A 661 -14.05 0.95 -51.53
CA LEU A 661 -14.80 1.81 -52.44
C LEU A 661 -14.38 1.59 -53.90
N ALA A 662 -13.08 1.51 -54.19
CA ALA A 662 -12.55 1.22 -55.52
C ALA A 662 -13.01 -0.15 -56.04
N PHE A 663 -13.03 -1.16 -55.18
CA PHE A 663 -13.56 -2.49 -55.53
C PHE A 663 -15.07 -2.45 -55.78
N SER A 664 -15.85 -1.81 -54.89
CA SER A 664 -17.31 -1.72 -55.02
C SER A 664 -17.78 -0.94 -56.26
N THR A 665 -16.96 -0.01 -56.73
CA THR A 665 -17.23 0.82 -57.92
C THR A 665 -16.64 0.23 -59.20
N GLY A 666 -15.99 -0.92 -59.12
CA GLY A 666 -15.42 -1.65 -60.27
C GLY A 666 -14.13 -1.07 -60.83
N HIS A 667 -13.45 -0.18 -60.08
CA HIS A 667 -12.15 0.39 -60.47
C HIS A 667 -10.98 -0.53 -60.11
N LEU A 668 -11.20 -1.54 -59.24
CA LEU A 668 -10.20 -2.54 -58.84
C LEU A 668 -10.70 -3.94 -59.19
N SER A 669 -9.86 -4.75 -59.84
CA SER A 669 -10.19 -6.15 -60.17
C SER A 669 -10.05 -7.07 -58.94
N GLU A 670 -10.72 -8.22 -58.94
CA GLU A 670 -10.60 -9.22 -57.86
C GLU A 670 -9.15 -9.77 -57.74
N GLU A 671 -8.45 -9.95 -58.85
CA GLU A 671 -7.06 -10.39 -58.88
C GLU A 671 -6.11 -9.33 -58.31
N SER A 672 -6.32 -8.04 -58.67
CA SER A 672 -5.56 -6.92 -58.11
C SER A 672 -5.82 -6.74 -56.61
N LEU A 673 -7.07 -6.91 -56.16
CA LEU A 673 -7.43 -6.86 -54.76
C LEU A 673 -6.73 -8.00 -53.97
N ARG A 674 -6.79 -9.22 -54.50
CA ARG A 674 -6.12 -10.38 -53.90
C ARG A 674 -4.62 -10.14 -53.78
N GLY A 675 -3.96 -9.70 -54.85
CA GLY A 675 -2.52 -9.42 -54.85
C GLY A 675 -2.11 -8.34 -53.83
N GLY A 676 -2.85 -7.23 -53.75
CA GLY A 676 -2.56 -6.16 -52.79
C GLY A 676 -2.83 -6.54 -51.33
N VAL A 677 -3.85 -7.37 -51.08
CA VAL A 677 -4.16 -7.88 -49.72
C VAL A 677 -3.16 -8.96 -49.30
N GLU A 678 -2.77 -9.86 -50.19
CA GLU A 678 -1.73 -10.87 -49.93
C GLU A 678 -0.37 -10.21 -49.62
N CYS A 679 0.02 -9.15 -50.34
CA CYS A 679 1.22 -8.37 -50.01
C CYS A 679 1.17 -7.76 -48.60
N LYS A 680 -0.01 -7.33 -48.13
CA LYS A 680 -0.21 -6.76 -46.79
C LYS A 680 -0.15 -7.82 -45.68
N ILE A 681 -0.58 -9.04 -45.98
CA ILE A 681 -0.56 -10.19 -45.06
C ILE A 681 0.85 -10.77 -44.95
N ASP A 682 1.53 -10.96 -46.09
CA ASP A 682 2.90 -11.50 -46.14
C ASP A 682 3.94 -10.54 -45.56
N SER A 683 3.69 -9.22 -45.59
CA SER A 683 4.58 -8.20 -44.99
C SER A 683 4.37 -7.99 -43.49
N GLY A 684 3.53 -8.79 -42.82
CA GLY A 684 3.33 -8.70 -41.36
C GLY A 684 2.50 -7.49 -40.89
N TRP A 685 1.87 -6.73 -41.78
CA TRP A 685 1.09 -5.51 -41.45
C TRP A 685 -0.33 -5.82 -40.94
N SER A 686 -0.52 -7.03 -40.43
CA SER A 686 -1.77 -7.65 -39.99
C SER A 686 -2.50 -7.04 -38.77
N PRO A 687 -1.94 -6.19 -37.88
CA PRO A 687 -2.65 -5.83 -36.64
C PRO A 687 -4.04 -5.19 -36.82
N PHE A 688 -4.34 -4.62 -38.00
CA PHE A 688 -5.60 -3.96 -38.29
C PHE A 688 -6.67 -4.82 -38.99
N ALA A 689 -6.36 -6.02 -39.49
CA ALA A 689 -7.37 -6.86 -40.15
C ALA A 689 -8.30 -7.59 -39.16
N VAL A 690 -7.92 -7.66 -37.88
CA VAL A 690 -8.65 -8.43 -36.85
C VAL A 690 -9.37 -7.53 -35.83
N ALA A 691 -9.08 -6.22 -35.82
CA ALA A 691 -9.58 -5.28 -34.79
C ALA A 691 -10.75 -4.38 -35.23
N ASN A 692 -11.14 -4.38 -36.52
CA ASN A 692 -12.28 -3.61 -37.04
C ASN A 692 -13.45 -4.53 -37.44
#